data_AF-A0A0D2NZ35-F1
#
_entry.id   AF-A0A0D2NZ35-F1
#
_cell.length_a   1.000
_cell.length_b   1.000
_cell.length_c   1.000
_cell.angle_alpha   90.00
_cell.angle_beta   90.00
_cell.angle_gamma   90.00
#
_symmetry.space_group_name_H-M   'P 1'
#
loop_
_entity.id
_entity.type
_entity.pdbx_description
1 polymer ?
#
loop_
_entity_poly.entity_id
_entity_poly.type
_entity_poly.pdbx_seq_one_letter_code
_entity_poly.pdbx_strand_id
1 'polypeptide(L)'
;MQDGRAPRIKNRAPAAIQITAEQLLREAQERQETAFRAPKQRVEDFEELHEYRGRKRKEFEERIRRTRGSIKEWLQYANWEASQNEFARSRSIFERALDVDPRSNQLWLSYTEMELKSRNVQHARNLFDRAVTLLPRVDQLWYKYVYLEELLQNVPGARQVFERWMQWEPEDKAWQAYIKLEERYQELDRASAIYERWVAVRPEARVWVKWGKFEEERGRVDKAREVFQTALEFYGDEEEQVEKAQAVFSSFAKMETRLKEYERARVIYKFALSRIPRAKSAGLYASYTKFEKQHGTRSTLENTVLGKRRIQYEEELTHDGRNYDVWFDYTRLEEGALHDLREEGSTKEELHGAIGRVREVYERAVSQVPPGTEKRHWRRYIFLWLDYALFEEIETKDYPRTRQIYQTAIQLVPHKQFTFAKLWLMFAKFEVRRLELPAARKILGTAIGMCPKEALFKGYIDLEIELREFDRARTLYEKYLEYDASNSTAWIKYAELEAQLQDFARTRAIFELAVGQSPLSMPELLWKAYIDFEVEEGERETARALYERLITLSGHVKVWIAYAMFEAEPIPLPRAEREEEEEEEEEEERKMVPGDPPLARQVFERGYKDLKSKGLKQERIALLHIWKTFEENHGTSEDVKKVDGMMPIQARVRHVDQETGQTVEDWDFVFADDERESNPTSFKFMQMAHAWKQAQAKNAAAGGSSGVLSGFAAAKTAQESDEDEDEDSEEEKSDLASSQDEDE
;
A
#
# COMPACT_ATOMS: atom_id res chain seq x y z
N MET A 1 88.98 -15.36 30.84
CA MET A 1 88.78 -15.38 32.31
C MET A 1 87.39 -15.92 32.58
N GLN A 2 87.30 -17.00 33.35
CA GLN A 2 86.04 -17.58 33.83
C GLN A 2 85.39 -16.59 34.80
N ASP A 3 84.26 -15.99 34.42
CA ASP A 3 83.39 -15.34 35.40
C ASP A 3 82.43 -16.40 35.95
N GLY A 4 82.79 -16.88 37.14
CA GLY A 4 81.96 -17.70 38.02
C GLY A 4 80.73 -16.93 38.47
N ARG A 5 79.73 -16.82 37.60
CA ARG A 5 78.36 -16.49 38.01
C ARG A 5 77.65 -17.80 38.32
N ALA A 6 77.30 -17.97 39.59
CA ALA A 6 76.34 -18.97 40.03
C ALA A 6 75.15 -19.02 39.05
N PRO A 7 74.61 -20.21 38.71
CA PRO A 7 73.50 -20.30 37.77
C PRO A 7 72.36 -19.41 38.27
N ARG A 8 72.10 -18.29 37.58
CA ARG A 8 70.95 -17.43 37.87
C ARG A 8 69.72 -18.30 37.69
N ILE A 9 69.06 -18.63 38.79
CA ILE A 9 67.78 -19.34 38.77
C ILE A 9 66.83 -18.45 37.97
N LYS A 10 66.59 -18.82 36.70
CA LYS A 10 65.67 -18.09 35.84
C LYS A 10 64.27 -18.39 36.36
N ASN A 11 63.59 -17.37 36.86
CA ASN A 11 62.18 -17.50 37.16
C ASN A 11 61.44 -17.76 35.85
N ARG A 12 60.85 -18.96 35.70
CA ARG A 12 60.03 -19.35 34.54
C ARG A 12 58.55 -19.02 34.76
N ALA A 13 58.21 -18.22 35.78
CA ALA A 13 56.89 -17.67 35.91
C ALA A 13 56.51 -16.88 34.64
N PRO A 14 55.25 -16.93 34.22
CA PRO A 14 54.78 -16.14 33.09
C PRO A 14 55.08 -14.65 33.35
N ALA A 15 55.70 -13.99 32.37
CA ALA A 15 55.95 -12.56 32.45
C ALA A 15 54.62 -11.80 32.49
N ALA A 16 54.51 -10.81 33.38
CA ALA A 16 53.29 -10.01 33.55
C ALA A 16 52.92 -9.22 32.29
N ILE A 17 53.91 -8.91 31.44
CA ILE A 17 53.72 -8.22 30.16
C ILE A 17 54.28 -9.14 29.06
N GLN A 18 53.43 -9.51 28.12
CA GLN A 18 53.82 -10.22 26.90
C GLN A 18 54.25 -9.17 25.87
N ILE A 19 55.49 -9.24 25.41
CA ILE A 19 56.00 -8.32 24.38
C ILE A 19 55.18 -8.53 23.11
N THR A 20 54.48 -7.48 22.65
CA THR A 20 53.67 -7.52 21.43
C THR A 20 54.46 -6.96 20.23
N ALA A 21 54.00 -7.28 19.02
CA ALA A 21 54.59 -6.73 17.79
C ALA A 21 54.50 -5.19 17.73
N GLU A 22 53.44 -4.59 18.30
CA GLU A 22 53.30 -3.14 18.41
C GLU A 22 54.45 -2.53 19.23
N GLN A 23 54.79 -3.15 20.35
CA GLN A 23 55.85 -2.66 21.23
C GLN A 23 57.22 -2.68 20.53
N LEU A 24 57.49 -3.70 19.72
CA LEU A 24 58.71 -3.78 18.91
C LEU A 24 58.75 -2.71 17.81
N LEU A 25 57.63 -2.44 17.13
CA LEU A 25 57.56 -1.39 16.09
C LEU A 25 57.69 0.01 16.69
N ARG A 26 57.06 0.27 17.85
CA ARG A 26 57.20 1.54 18.57
C ARG A 26 58.65 1.74 19.02
N GLU A 27 59.27 0.73 19.62
CA GLU A 27 60.69 0.78 20.00
C GLU A 27 61.61 0.94 18.79
N ALA A 28 61.30 0.34 17.64
CA ALA A 28 62.07 0.50 16.41
C ALA A 28 61.97 1.93 15.85
N GLN A 29 60.78 2.54 15.89
CA GLN A 29 60.57 3.91 15.46
C GLN A 29 61.25 4.92 16.40
N GLU A 30 61.23 4.68 17.71
CA GLU A 30 61.90 5.52 18.71
C GLU A 30 63.42 5.41 18.64
N ARG A 31 63.94 4.23 18.29
CA ARG A 31 65.38 4.01 18.04
C ARG A 31 65.81 4.37 16.62
N GLN A 32 64.89 4.80 15.75
CA GLN A 32 65.27 5.25 14.42
C GLN A 32 66.08 6.54 14.56
N GLU A 33 67.39 6.46 14.26
CA GLU A 33 68.27 7.62 14.28
C GLU A 33 67.67 8.73 13.42
N THR A 34 67.49 9.93 14.00
CA THR A 34 67.02 11.08 13.25
C THR A 34 67.97 11.33 12.10
N ALA A 35 67.46 11.40 10.87
CA ALA A 35 68.27 11.66 9.69
C ALA A 35 69.19 12.88 9.92
N PHE A 36 70.47 12.72 9.60
CA PHE A 36 71.48 13.76 9.79
C PHE A 36 71.04 15.08 9.16
N ARG A 37 70.94 16.15 9.96
CA ARG A 37 70.69 17.51 9.49
C ARG A 37 72.03 18.25 9.43
N ALA A 38 72.43 18.68 8.24
CA ALA A 38 73.63 19.47 8.06
C ALA A 38 73.58 20.76 8.93
N PRO A 39 74.73 21.22 9.49
CA PRO A 39 74.78 22.43 10.30
C PRO A 39 74.40 23.66 9.47
N LYS A 40 73.73 24.64 10.10
CA LYS A 40 73.37 25.90 9.44
C LYS A 40 74.63 26.76 9.28
N GLN A 41 75.22 26.77 8.08
CA GLN A 41 76.31 27.68 7.73
C GLN A 41 75.74 29.04 7.29
N ARG A 42 76.29 30.14 7.80
CA ARG A 42 76.02 31.49 7.28
C ARG A 42 77.03 31.79 6.18
N VAL A 43 76.58 32.41 5.10
CA VAL A 43 77.43 32.81 3.97
C VAL A 43 77.82 34.27 4.20
N GLU A 44 79.12 34.55 4.36
CA GLU A 44 79.62 35.88 4.71
C GLU A 44 80.13 36.63 3.47
N ASP A 45 80.83 35.95 2.57
CA ASP A 45 81.52 36.58 1.43
C ASP A 45 80.99 36.13 0.05
N PHE A 46 81.30 36.93 -0.98
CA PHE A 46 80.96 36.60 -2.38
C PHE A 46 81.63 35.32 -2.87
N GLU A 47 82.83 34.99 -2.39
CA GLU A 47 83.54 33.76 -2.75
C GLU A 47 82.85 32.52 -2.16
N GLU A 48 82.43 32.57 -0.89
CA GLU A 48 81.64 31.52 -0.26
C GLU A 48 80.27 31.34 -0.93
N LEU A 49 79.64 32.43 -1.35
CA LEU A 49 78.40 32.40 -2.13
C LEU A 49 78.63 31.73 -3.49
N HIS A 50 79.74 32.01 -4.16
CA HIS A 50 80.13 31.38 -5.42
C HIS A 50 80.39 29.88 -5.25
N GLU A 51 81.07 29.47 -4.18
CA GLU A 51 81.31 28.05 -3.89
C GLU A 51 80.00 27.33 -3.56
N TYR A 52 79.16 27.93 -2.72
CA TYR A 52 77.81 27.43 -2.43
C TYR A 52 76.98 27.26 -3.70
N ARG A 53 76.99 28.28 -4.58
CA ARG A 53 76.29 28.22 -5.87
C ARG A 53 76.86 27.12 -6.76
N GLY A 54 78.19 26.99 -6.85
CA GLY A 54 78.86 25.95 -7.62
C GLY A 54 78.48 24.54 -7.16
N ARG A 55 78.50 24.30 -5.84
CA ARG A 55 78.12 23.03 -5.23
C ARG A 55 76.66 22.67 -5.51
N LYS A 56 75.75 23.63 -5.32
CA LYS A 56 74.32 23.45 -5.57
C LYS A 56 74.00 23.23 -7.05
N ARG A 57 74.65 23.97 -7.96
CA ARG A 57 74.52 23.76 -9.40
C ARG A 57 74.98 22.37 -9.82
N LYS A 58 76.12 21.92 -9.31
CA LYS A 58 76.62 20.57 -9.59
C LYS A 58 75.64 19.50 -9.08
N GLU A 59 75.09 19.69 -7.89
CA GLU A 59 74.06 18.81 -7.31
C GLU A 59 72.81 18.73 -8.22
N PHE A 60 72.27 19.87 -8.65
CA PHE A 60 71.11 19.92 -9.54
C PHE A 60 71.40 19.37 -10.94
N GLU A 61 72.53 19.71 -11.56
CA GLU A 61 72.94 19.20 -12.87
C GLU A 61 73.19 17.69 -12.84
N GLU A 62 73.75 17.14 -11.76
CA GLU A 62 73.87 15.70 -11.60
C GLU A 62 72.50 15.02 -11.44
N ARG A 63 71.58 15.62 -10.69
CA ARG A 63 70.19 15.12 -10.58
C ARG A 63 69.47 15.14 -11.91
N ILE A 64 69.56 16.24 -12.65
CA ILE A 64 68.98 16.37 -13.99
C ILE A 64 69.63 15.38 -14.97
N ARG A 65 70.94 15.16 -14.88
CA ARG A 65 71.63 14.18 -15.72
C ARG A 65 71.17 12.75 -15.43
N ARG A 66 70.94 12.41 -14.16
CA ARG A 66 70.41 11.09 -13.75
C ARG A 66 68.93 10.94 -14.11
N THR A 67 68.14 12.00 -13.96
CA THR A 67 66.68 11.97 -14.06
C THR A 67 66.18 13.03 -15.06
N ARG A 68 66.60 12.91 -16.32
CA ARG A 68 66.36 13.94 -17.35
C ARG A 68 64.88 14.26 -17.58
N GLY A 69 63.99 13.28 -17.43
CA GLY A 69 62.54 13.45 -17.61
C GLY A 69 61.78 14.01 -16.40
N SER A 70 62.42 14.15 -15.23
CA SER A 70 61.72 14.65 -14.03
C SER A 70 61.59 16.17 -14.06
N ILE A 71 60.40 16.65 -14.42
CA ILE A 71 60.06 18.08 -14.44
C ILE A 71 60.28 18.72 -13.07
N LYS A 72 60.04 17.98 -11.97
CA LYS A 72 60.22 18.50 -10.60
C LYS A 72 61.64 18.98 -10.33
N GLU A 73 62.66 18.25 -10.79
CA GLU A 73 64.06 18.61 -10.60
C GLU A 73 64.42 19.85 -11.41
N TRP A 74 63.92 19.95 -12.65
CA TRP A 74 64.06 21.16 -13.48
C TRP A 74 63.44 22.38 -12.83
N LEU A 75 62.21 22.25 -12.30
CA LEU A 75 61.50 23.33 -11.61
C LEU A 75 62.23 23.77 -10.34
N GLN A 76 62.71 22.83 -9.51
CA GLN A 76 63.46 23.16 -8.31
C GLN A 76 64.76 23.89 -8.64
N TYR A 77 65.49 23.44 -9.68
CA TYR A 77 66.72 24.09 -10.10
C TYR A 77 66.46 25.51 -10.63
N ALA A 78 65.46 25.67 -11.51
CA ALA A 78 65.13 26.96 -12.10
C ALA A 78 64.61 27.97 -11.05
N ASN A 79 63.78 27.52 -10.10
CA ASN A 79 63.31 28.35 -8.99
C ASN A 79 64.45 28.70 -8.01
N TRP A 80 65.40 27.79 -7.79
CA TRP A 80 66.57 28.08 -6.97
C TRP A 80 67.46 29.15 -7.62
N GLU A 81 67.74 29.10 -8.93
CA GLU A 81 68.48 30.17 -9.62
C GLU A 81 67.71 31.49 -9.60
N ALA A 82 66.37 31.44 -9.71
CA ALA A 82 65.52 32.63 -9.55
C ALA A 82 65.63 33.23 -8.14
N SER A 83 65.71 32.41 -7.09
CA SER A 83 65.95 32.86 -5.71
C SER A 83 67.32 33.52 -5.51
N GLN A 84 68.29 33.21 -6.38
CA GLN A 84 69.63 33.81 -6.38
C GLN A 84 69.70 35.11 -7.22
N ASN A 85 68.56 35.56 -7.78
CA ASN A 85 68.45 36.67 -8.74
C ASN A 85 69.21 36.45 -10.06
N GLU A 86 69.63 35.22 -10.39
CA GLU A 86 70.27 34.88 -11.67
C GLU A 86 69.23 34.48 -12.73
N PHE A 87 68.38 35.43 -13.10
CA PHE A 87 67.27 35.20 -14.04
C PHE A 87 67.72 34.72 -15.42
N ALA A 88 68.86 35.19 -15.93
CA ALA A 88 69.40 34.74 -17.21
C ALA A 88 69.71 33.23 -17.24
N ARG A 89 70.22 32.68 -16.13
CA ARG A 89 70.44 31.23 -16.01
C ARG A 89 69.14 30.48 -15.80
N SER A 90 68.24 31.03 -14.98
CA SER A 90 66.90 30.47 -14.80
C SER A 90 66.16 30.30 -16.13
N ARG A 91 66.21 31.31 -17.02
CA ARG A 91 65.71 31.23 -18.41
C ARG A 91 66.36 30.09 -19.19
N SER A 92 67.70 30.01 -19.18
CA SER A 92 68.41 28.93 -19.88
C SER A 92 68.00 27.54 -19.39
N ILE A 93 67.75 27.38 -18.09
CA ILE A 93 67.27 26.12 -17.51
C ILE A 93 65.84 25.83 -17.95
N PHE A 94 64.96 26.83 -17.94
CA PHE A 94 63.59 26.67 -18.43
C PHE A 94 63.53 26.34 -19.93
N GLU A 95 64.33 26.99 -20.78
CA GLU A 95 64.42 26.65 -22.21
C GLU A 95 64.96 25.23 -22.40
N ARG A 96 66.02 24.84 -21.66
CA ARG A 96 66.52 23.45 -21.68
C ARG A 96 65.49 22.43 -21.21
N ALA A 97 64.68 22.79 -20.22
CA ALA A 97 63.61 21.94 -19.73
C ALA A 97 62.48 21.83 -20.77
N LEU A 98 62.17 22.92 -21.48
CA LEU A 98 61.20 22.94 -22.57
C LEU A 98 61.69 22.15 -23.78
N ASP A 99 62.99 22.13 -24.07
CA ASP A 99 63.57 21.26 -25.10
C ASP A 99 63.38 19.76 -24.78
N VAL A 100 63.31 19.41 -23.49
CA VAL A 100 63.07 18.03 -23.05
C VAL A 100 61.59 17.68 -23.13
N ASP A 101 60.72 18.52 -22.57
CA ASP A 101 59.28 18.34 -22.63
C ASP A 101 58.54 19.67 -22.93
N PRO A 102 58.31 19.95 -24.23
CA PRO A 102 57.57 21.15 -24.64
C PRO A 102 56.08 21.10 -24.28
N ARG A 103 55.53 19.94 -23.91
CA ARG A 103 54.08 19.75 -23.70
C ARG A 103 53.65 19.99 -22.26
N SER A 104 54.59 20.11 -21.34
CA SER A 104 54.31 20.35 -19.92
C SER A 104 53.73 21.74 -19.67
N ASN A 105 52.42 21.80 -19.43
CA ASN A 105 51.73 23.03 -19.00
C ASN A 105 52.35 23.63 -17.72
N GLN A 106 52.69 22.79 -16.73
CA GLN A 106 53.29 23.24 -15.48
C GLN A 106 54.61 23.97 -15.69
N LEU A 107 55.41 23.54 -16.67
CA LEU A 107 56.68 24.17 -16.99
C LEU A 107 56.46 25.57 -17.59
N TRP A 108 55.57 25.70 -18.58
CA TRP A 108 55.19 27.00 -19.15
C TRP A 108 54.64 27.97 -18.10
N LEU A 109 53.77 27.50 -17.19
CA LEU A 109 53.22 28.32 -16.11
C LEU A 109 54.31 28.78 -15.14
N SER A 110 55.18 27.89 -14.69
CA SER A 110 56.26 28.27 -13.77
C SER A 110 57.26 29.24 -14.40
N TYR A 111 57.56 29.09 -15.69
CA TYR A 111 58.46 29.97 -16.41
C TYR A 111 57.85 31.35 -16.61
N THR A 112 56.58 31.43 -17.03
CA THR A 112 55.84 32.70 -17.13
C THR A 112 55.69 33.37 -15.78
N GLU A 113 55.36 32.64 -14.71
CA GLU A 113 55.30 33.18 -13.35
C GLU A 113 56.65 33.72 -12.86
N MET A 114 57.76 33.07 -13.21
CA MET A 114 59.10 33.57 -12.90
C MET A 114 59.38 34.90 -13.62
N GLU A 115 59.08 35.00 -14.92
CA GLU A 115 59.25 36.25 -15.67
C GLU A 115 58.35 37.38 -15.13
N LEU A 116 57.11 37.07 -14.74
CA LEU A 116 56.20 38.01 -14.09
C LEU A 116 56.72 38.48 -12.72
N LYS A 117 57.28 37.58 -11.90
CA LYS A 117 57.94 37.95 -10.64
C LYS A 117 59.15 38.86 -10.87
N SER A 118 59.89 38.62 -11.94
CA SER A 118 61.02 39.46 -12.36
C SER A 118 60.60 40.80 -13.00
N ARG A 119 59.29 41.06 -13.13
CA ARG A 119 58.68 42.24 -13.77
C ARG A 119 59.00 42.39 -15.27
N ASN A 120 59.46 41.34 -15.93
CA ASN A 120 59.74 41.34 -17.37
C ASN A 120 58.48 41.00 -18.19
N VAL A 121 57.56 41.97 -18.28
CA VAL A 121 56.24 41.78 -18.91
C VAL A 121 56.36 41.39 -20.38
N GLN A 122 57.28 41.99 -21.15
CA GLN A 122 57.42 41.68 -22.57
C GLN A 122 57.91 40.24 -22.81
N HIS A 123 58.82 39.75 -21.97
CA HIS A 123 59.25 38.35 -22.05
C HIS A 123 58.11 37.41 -21.67
N ALA A 124 57.33 37.74 -20.64
CA ALA A 124 56.13 36.98 -20.29
C ALA A 124 55.11 36.94 -21.44
N ARG A 125 54.87 38.05 -22.15
CA ARG A 125 54.01 38.07 -23.35
C ARG A 125 54.51 37.17 -24.45
N ASN A 126 55.78 37.30 -24.82
CA ASN A 126 56.40 36.46 -25.86
C ASN A 126 56.30 34.97 -25.47
N LEU A 127 56.46 34.68 -24.17
CA LEU A 127 56.39 33.33 -23.65
C LEU A 127 54.96 32.77 -23.68
N PHE A 128 53.97 33.55 -23.26
CA PHE A 128 52.56 33.17 -23.39
C PHE A 128 52.12 32.99 -24.84
N ASP A 129 52.53 33.89 -25.74
CA ASP A 129 52.24 33.78 -27.17
C ASP A 129 52.84 32.51 -27.78
N ARG A 130 54.10 32.18 -27.42
CA ARG A 130 54.74 30.92 -27.81
C ARG A 130 54.03 29.71 -27.20
N ALA A 131 53.67 29.78 -25.91
CA ALA A 131 53.00 28.69 -25.20
C ALA A 131 51.63 28.38 -25.81
N VAL A 132 50.85 29.41 -26.10
CA VAL A 132 49.53 29.31 -26.73
C VAL A 132 49.62 28.79 -28.18
N THR A 133 50.66 29.19 -28.91
CA THR A 133 50.89 28.70 -30.28
C THR A 133 51.28 27.21 -30.31
N LEU A 134 52.06 26.75 -29.33
CA LEU A 134 52.48 25.35 -29.22
C LEU A 134 51.42 24.45 -28.59
N LEU A 135 50.65 24.98 -27.63
CA LEU A 135 49.66 24.25 -26.83
C LEU A 135 48.28 24.95 -26.88
N PRO A 136 47.64 25.05 -28.06
CA PRO A 136 46.39 25.79 -28.22
C PRO A 136 45.20 25.13 -27.50
N ARG A 137 45.29 23.84 -27.16
CA ARG A 137 44.21 23.10 -26.46
C ARG A 137 44.24 23.28 -24.93
N VAL A 138 45.27 23.92 -24.38
CA VAL A 138 45.41 24.08 -22.92
C VAL A 138 44.79 25.41 -22.49
N ASP A 139 43.53 25.37 -22.07
CA ASP A 139 42.76 26.57 -21.69
C ASP A 139 43.42 27.38 -20.57
N GLN A 140 44.13 26.73 -19.65
CA GLN A 140 44.80 27.41 -18.54
C GLN A 140 45.82 28.45 -19.02
N LEU A 141 46.52 28.19 -20.14
CA LEU A 141 47.49 29.13 -20.71
C LEU A 141 46.78 30.35 -21.29
N TRP A 142 45.68 30.14 -22.01
CA TRP A 142 44.85 31.21 -22.55
C TRP A 142 44.27 32.10 -21.43
N TYR A 143 43.70 31.50 -20.39
CA TYR A 143 43.17 32.23 -19.24
C TYR A 143 44.24 33.11 -18.58
N LYS A 144 45.44 32.56 -18.34
CA LYS A 144 46.55 33.31 -17.73
C LYS A 144 47.04 34.42 -18.65
N TYR A 145 47.07 34.20 -19.96
CA TYR A 145 47.49 35.21 -20.92
C TYR A 145 46.48 36.36 -21.02
N VAL A 146 45.19 36.06 -21.14
CA VAL A 146 44.11 37.06 -21.07
C VAL A 146 44.17 37.82 -19.76
N TYR A 147 44.29 37.12 -18.63
CA TYR A 147 44.34 37.74 -17.31
C TYR A 147 45.55 38.68 -17.17
N LEU A 148 46.69 38.32 -17.76
CA LEU A 148 47.85 39.21 -17.83
C LEU A 148 47.55 40.50 -18.60
N GLU A 149 46.95 40.41 -19.80
CA GLU A 149 46.60 41.61 -20.58
C GLU A 149 45.52 42.45 -19.89
N GLU A 150 44.57 41.82 -19.19
CA GLU A 150 43.55 42.52 -18.40
C GLU A 150 44.15 43.24 -17.18
N LEU A 151 45.10 42.62 -16.47
CA LEU A 151 45.86 43.25 -15.39
C LEU A 151 46.65 44.47 -15.87
N LEU A 152 47.14 44.42 -17.11
CA LEU A 152 47.85 45.52 -17.76
C LEU A 152 46.89 46.56 -18.36
N GLN A 153 45.57 46.38 -18.20
CA GLN A 153 44.49 47.20 -18.75
C GLN A 153 44.52 47.32 -20.28
N ASN A 154 45.17 46.38 -20.96
CA ASN A 154 45.22 46.32 -22.41
C ASN A 154 44.01 45.55 -22.96
N VAL A 155 42.83 46.18 -22.88
CA VAL A 155 41.56 45.56 -23.33
C VAL A 155 41.58 45.15 -24.81
N PRO A 156 42.12 45.96 -25.76
CA PRO A 156 42.23 45.54 -27.15
C PRO A 156 43.13 44.32 -27.33
N GLY A 157 44.23 44.24 -26.58
CA GLY A 157 45.11 43.06 -26.57
C GLY A 157 44.41 41.82 -26.03
N ALA A 158 43.71 41.93 -24.89
CA ALA A 158 42.93 40.84 -24.32
C ALA A 158 41.86 40.33 -25.31
N ARG A 159 41.17 41.23 -26.02
CA ARG A 159 40.22 40.88 -27.09
C ARG A 159 40.90 40.15 -28.25
N GLN A 160 42.06 40.60 -28.69
CA GLN A 160 42.81 39.93 -29.76
C GLN A 160 43.22 38.51 -29.35
N VAL A 161 43.61 38.32 -28.09
CA VAL A 161 43.91 36.99 -27.54
C VAL A 161 42.65 36.12 -27.52
N PHE A 162 41.51 36.65 -27.07
CA PHE A 162 40.23 35.94 -27.12
C PHE A 162 39.80 35.59 -28.54
N GLU A 163 39.90 36.50 -29.50
CA GLU A 163 39.56 36.24 -30.91
C GLU A 163 40.45 35.13 -31.50
N ARG A 164 41.76 35.14 -31.19
CA ARG A 164 42.66 34.03 -31.54
C ARG A 164 42.27 32.73 -30.85
N TRP A 165 41.79 32.80 -29.61
CA TRP A 165 41.35 31.62 -28.88
C TRP A 165 40.08 31.02 -29.49
N MET A 166 39.11 31.86 -29.86
CA MET A 166 37.84 31.42 -30.44
C MET A 166 38.00 30.77 -31.82
N GLN A 167 39.06 31.09 -32.56
CA GLN A 167 39.43 30.37 -33.80
C GLN A 167 39.69 28.87 -33.58
N TRP A 168 40.04 28.46 -32.36
CA TRP A 168 40.27 27.05 -32.01
C TRP A 168 39.03 26.31 -31.49
N GLU A 169 37.88 27.00 -31.45
CA GLU A 169 36.60 26.49 -30.95
C GLU A 169 36.71 25.82 -29.56
N PRO A 170 37.12 26.59 -28.53
CA PRO A 170 37.42 26.07 -27.18
C PRO A 170 36.15 25.64 -26.41
N GLU A 171 36.32 25.11 -25.19
CA GLU A 171 35.21 24.69 -24.31
C GLU A 171 34.26 25.86 -24.00
N ASP A 172 33.00 25.56 -23.64
CA ASP A 172 31.97 26.53 -23.25
C ASP A 172 32.40 27.55 -22.19
N LYS A 173 33.33 27.18 -21.31
CA LYS A 173 33.86 28.08 -20.27
C LYS A 173 34.70 29.21 -20.88
N ALA A 174 35.35 28.99 -22.02
CA ALA A 174 36.14 29.99 -22.72
C ALA A 174 35.22 31.08 -23.30
N TRP A 175 34.16 30.67 -23.99
CA TRP A 175 33.12 31.57 -24.52
C TRP A 175 32.47 32.40 -23.40
N GLN A 176 32.09 31.75 -22.29
CA GLN A 176 31.54 32.45 -21.13
C GLN A 176 32.52 33.44 -20.51
N ALA A 177 33.82 33.12 -20.46
CA ALA A 177 34.83 34.04 -19.96
C ALA A 177 34.99 35.26 -20.87
N TYR A 178 34.87 35.07 -22.18
CA TYR A 178 34.92 36.18 -23.13
C TYR A 178 33.68 37.08 -23.01
N ILE A 179 32.49 36.49 -22.90
CA ILE A 179 31.24 37.22 -22.65
C ILE A 179 31.33 38.01 -21.33
N LYS A 180 31.80 37.37 -20.25
CA LYS A 180 32.01 38.04 -18.96
C LYS A 180 33.04 39.17 -19.03
N LEU A 181 34.03 39.11 -19.92
CA LEU A 181 34.94 40.22 -20.15
C LEU A 181 34.18 41.41 -20.74
N GLU A 182 33.39 41.20 -21.80
CA GLU A 182 32.63 42.27 -22.44
C GLU A 182 31.51 42.82 -21.52
N GLU A 183 30.90 41.97 -20.68
CA GLU A 183 29.97 42.40 -19.61
C GLU A 183 30.66 43.32 -18.60
N ARG A 184 31.90 43.00 -18.16
CA ARG A 184 32.68 43.86 -17.26
C ARG A 184 32.93 45.24 -17.85
N TYR A 185 33.10 45.34 -19.16
CA TYR A 185 33.32 46.60 -19.86
C TYR A 185 32.05 47.22 -20.47
N GLN A 186 30.86 46.68 -20.17
CA GLN A 186 29.55 47.14 -20.64
C GLN A 186 29.36 47.15 -22.18
N GLU A 187 30.16 46.36 -22.91
CA GLU A 187 30.06 46.21 -24.37
C GLU A 187 29.06 45.12 -24.74
N LEU A 188 27.80 45.34 -24.37
CA LEU A 188 26.74 44.33 -24.44
C LEU A 188 26.40 43.90 -25.88
N ASP A 189 26.60 44.76 -26.88
CA ASP A 189 26.36 44.41 -28.30
C ASP A 189 27.43 43.48 -28.87
N ARG A 190 28.65 43.54 -28.35
CA ARG A 190 29.68 42.57 -28.69
C ARG A 190 29.42 41.24 -28.00
N ALA A 191 28.99 41.28 -26.74
CA ALA A 191 28.55 40.09 -26.02
C ALA A 191 27.44 39.33 -26.78
N SER A 192 26.44 40.04 -27.33
CA SER A 192 25.40 39.40 -28.16
C SER A 192 25.96 38.77 -29.44
N ALA A 193 26.87 39.46 -30.14
CA ALA A 193 27.54 38.89 -31.32
C ALA A 193 28.42 37.66 -30.97
N ILE A 194 28.99 37.63 -29.77
CA ILE A 194 29.74 36.46 -29.27
C ILE A 194 28.78 35.30 -28.99
N TYR A 195 27.60 35.55 -28.42
CA TYR A 195 26.58 34.53 -28.25
C TYR A 195 26.12 33.95 -29.61
N GLU A 196 25.87 34.79 -30.61
CA GLU A 196 25.54 34.34 -31.98
C GLU A 196 26.62 33.41 -32.55
N ARG A 197 27.89 33.79 -32.42
CA ARG A 197 29.02 32.93 -32.83
C ARG A 197 29.11 31.64 -32.00
N TRP A 198 28.92 31.73 -30.69
CA TRP A 198 29.00 30.58 -29.80
C TRP A 198 27.92 29.54 -30.14
N VAL A 199 26.71 30.00 -30.41
CA VAL A 199 25.59 29.16 -30.86
C VAL A 199 25.87 28.53 -32.22
N ALA A 200 26.46 29.28 -33.16
CA ALA A 200 26.82 28.74 -34.48
C ALA A 200 27.90 27.64 -34.41
N VAL A 201 28.87 27.78 -33.50
CA VAL A 201 29.93 26.78 -33.29
C VAL A 201 29.40 25.57 -32.51
N ARG A 202 28.66 25.80 -31.43
CA ARG A 202 28.05 24.75 -30.59
C ARG A 202 26.56 24.99 -30.40
N PRO A 203 25.74 24.38 -31.25
CA PRO A 203 24.29 24.38 -31.07
C PRO A 203 23.86 23.47 -29.92
N GLU A 204 24.07 23.93 -28.69
CA GLU A 204 23.58 23.29 -27.47
C GLU A 204 22.43 24.08 -26.87
N ALA A 205 21.37 23.38 -26.44
CA ALA A 205 20.17 24.02 -25.90
C ALA A 205 20.47 24.89 -24.67
N ARG A 206 21.45 24.51 -23.87
CA ARG A 206 21.90 25.29 -22.72
C ARG A 206 22.47 26.65 -23.11
N VAL A 207 23.13 26.75 -24.27
CA VAL A 207 23.72 28.00 -24.78
C VAL A 207 22.61 28.95 -25.21
N TRP A 208 21.61 28.45 -25.95
CA TRP A 208 20.42 29.22 -26.32
C TRP A 208 19.67 29.77 -25.09
N VAL A 209 19.48 28.94 -24.06
CA VAL A 209 18.86 29.37 -22.79
C VAL A 209 19.67 30.48 -22.11
N LYS A 210 21.01 30.39 -22.12
CA LYS A 210 21.89 31.44 -21.57
C LYS A 210 21.80 32.73 -22.38
N TRP A 211 21.81 32.63 -23.70
CA TRP A 211 21.68 33.79 -24.59
C TRP A 211 20.33 34.50 -24.41
N GLY A 212 19.23 33.74 -24.36
CA GLY A 212 17.90 34.29 -24.12
C GLY A 212 17.79 34.98 -22.75
N LYS A 213 18.35 34.39 -21.68
CA LYS A 213 18.42 35.04 -20.36
C LYS A 213 19.28 36.31 -20.37
N PHE A 214 20.39 36.31 -21.10
CA PHE A 214 21.25 37.48 -21.21
C PHE A 214 20.54 38.67 -21.91
N GLU A 215 19.83 38.42 -23.02
CA GLU A 215 19.05 39.49 -23.68
C GLU A 215 17.85 39.94 -22.83
N GLU A 216 17.28 39.05 -22.03
CA GLU A 216 16.26 39.39 -21.04
C GLU A 216 16.80 40.30 -19.93
N GLU A 217 17.98 40.00 -19.36
CA GLU A 217 18.65 40.85 -18.37
C GLU A 217 19.01 42.22 -18.95
N ARG A 218 19.32 42.29 -20.25
CA ARG A 218 19.52 43.55 -20.98
C ARG A 218 18.23 44.34 -21.22
N GLY A 219 17.06 43.73 -21.03
CA GLY A 219 15.75 44.32 -21.32
C GLY A 219 15.39 44.35 -22.81
N ARG A 220 16.14 43.70 -23.70
CA ARG A 220 15.83 43.58 -25.13
C ARG A 220 14.99 42.33 -25.39
N VAL A 221 13.74 42.40 -24.95
CA VAL A 221 12.78 41.30 -25.02
C VAL A 221 12.53 40.83 -26.45
N ASP A 222 12.51 41.74 -27.43
CA ASP A 222 12.27 41.37 -28.82
C ASP A 222 13.39 40.51 -29.38
N LYS A 223 14.64 40.86 -29.10
CA LYS A 223 15.79 40.01 -29.43
C LYS A 223 15.73 38.69 -28.68
N ALA A 224 15.39 38.68 -27.40
CA ALA A 224 15.24 37.43 -26.65
C ALA A 224 14.19 36.49 -27.29
N ARG A 225 13.08 37.04 -27.80
CA ARG A 225 12.07 36.27 -28.55
C ARG A 225 12.62 35.75 -29.87
N GLU A 226 13.32 36.58 -30.64
CA GLU A 226 13.99 36.15 -31.88
C GLU A 226 15.00 35.03 -31.60
N VAL A 227 15.77 35.13 -30.51
CA VAL A 227 16.70 34.09 -30.04
C VAL A 227 15.97 32.78 -29.76
N PHE A 228 14.86 32.83 -29.03
CA PHE A 228 14.09 31.62 -28.74
C PHE A 228 13.40 31.07 -30.00
N GLN A 229 12.91 31.91 -30.90
CA GLN A 229 12.32 31.48 -32.17
C GLN A 229 13.35 30.81 -33.08
N THR A 230 14.51 31.44 -33.27
CA THR A 230 15.63 30.87 -34.04
C THR A 230 16.15 29.58 -33.42
N ALA A 231 16.18 29.48 -32.09
CA ALA A 231 16.49 28.22 -31.41
C ALA A 231 15.49 27.11 -31.79
N LEU A 232 14.19 27.43 -31.78
CA LEU A 232 13.14 26.47 -32.11
C LEU A 232 13.14 26.08 -33.60
N GLU A 233 13.41 27.03 -34.50
CA GLU A 233 13.60 26.75 -35.93
C GLU A 233 14.83 25.88 -36.17
N PHE A 234 15.92 26.10 -35.43
CA PHE A 234 17.17 25.36 -35.58
C PHE A 234 17.03 23.89 -35.16
N TYR A 235 16.36 23.60 -34.03
CA TYR A 235 16.19 22.21 -33.56
C TYR A 235 15.18 21.41 -34.40
N GLY A 236 14.39 22.05 -35.26
CA GLY A 236 13.47 21.39 -36.18
C GLY A 236 12.52 20.38 -35.50
N ASP A 237 12.18 19.33 -36.24
CA ASP A 237 11.22 18.29 -35.83
C ASP A 237 11.90 16.95 -35.46
N GLU A 238 13.24 16.88 -35.36
CA GLU A 238 13.95 15.63 -35.04
C GLU A 238 13.88 15.28 -33.54
N GLU A 239 13.58 14.03 -33.22
CA GLU A 239 13.24 13.55 -31.87
C GLU A 239 14.35 13.79 -30.81
N GLU A 240 15.64 13.65 -31.20
CA GLU A 240 16.79 13.90 -30.31
C GLU A 240 17.08 15.40 -30.11
N GLN A 241 16.74 16.21 -31.11
CA GLN A 241 16.88 17.67 -31.07
C GLN A 241 15.76 18.30 -30.23
N VAL A 242 14.57 17.71 -30.28
CA VAL A 242 13.40 18.05 -29.47
C VAL A 242 13.62 17.79 -27.98
N GLU A 243 14.41 16.76 -27.61
CA GLU A 243 14.82 16.51 -26.22
C GLU A 243 15.66 17.68 -25.67
N LYS A 244 16.64 18.15 -26.45
CA LYS A 244 17.46 19.32 -26.10
C LYS A 244 16.59 20.58 -26.07
N ALA A 245 15.63 20.71 -26.99
CA ALA A 245 14.69 21.81 -27.03
C ALA A 245 13.77 21.88 -25.80
N GLN A 246 13.59 20.81 -25.00
CA GLN A 246 12.79 20.85 -23.77
C GLN A 246 13.24 21.96 -22.81
N ALA A 247 14.55 22.13 -22.65
CA ALA A 247 15.10 23.19 -21.80
C ALA A 247 14.78 24.58 -22.36
N VAL A 248 14.83 24.72 -23.70
CA VAL A 248 14.51 25.96 -24.43
C VAL A 248 13.02 26.29 -24.28
N PHE A 249 12.12 25.32 -24.49
CA PHE A 249 10.67 25.50 -24.29
C PHE A 249 10.34 25.91 -22.85
N SER A 250 10.95 25.26 -21.86
CA SER A 250 10.72 25.61 -20.46
C SER A 250 11.23 27.02 -20.13
N SER A 251 12.39 27.42 -20.65
CA SER A 251 12.90 28.78 -20.44
C SER A 251 12.10 29.84 -21.18
N PHE A 252 11.66 29.55 -22.41
CA PHE A 252 10.89 30.46 -23.24
C PHE A 252 9.50 30.69 -22.63
N ALA A 253 8.83 29.62 -22.20
CA ALA A 253 7.58 29.74 -21.48
C ALA A 253 7.77 30.53 -20.17
N LYS A 254 8.82 30.26 -19.39
CA LYS A 254 9.12 31.05 -18.18
C LYS A 254 9.40 32.52 -18.47
N MET A 255 10.04 32.85 -19.58
CA MET A 255 10.24 34.24 -20.01
C MET A 255 8.88 34.90 -20.28
N GLU A 256 8.02 34.28 -21.06
CA GLU A 256 6.67 34.81 -21.35
C GLU A 256 5.81 34.91 -20.07
N THR A 257 5.97 34.01 -19.09
CA THR A 257 5.31 34.16 -17.79
C THR A 257 5.79 35.39 -17.01
N ARG A 258 7.10 35.71 -17.06
CA ARG A 258 7.65 36.91 -16.42
C ARG A 258 7.18 38.18 -17.11
N LEU A 259 6.96 38.11 -18.42
CA LEU A 259 6.40 39.18 -19.25
C LEU A 259 4.88 39.30 -19.14
N LYS A 260 4.21 38.41 -18.37
CA LYS A 260 2.76 38.34 -18.15
C LYS A 260 1.93 37.95 -19.39
N GLU A 261 2.56 37.39 -20.42
CA GLU A 261 1.91 36.88 -21.63
C GLU A 261 1.51 35.41 -21.44
N TYR A 262 0.53 35.17 -20.56
CA TYR A 262 0.14 33.82 -20.15
C TYR A 262 -0.44 32.98 -21.30
N GLU A 263 -1.15 33.60 -22.24
CA GLU A 263 -1.71 32.89 -23.40
C GLU A 263 -0.62 32.35 -24.32
N ARG A 264 0.44 33.13 -24.57
CA ARG A 264 1.59 32.67 -25.34
C ARG A 264 2.33 31.56 -24.62
N ALA A 265 2.53 31.69 -23.31
CA ALA A 265 3.11 30.62 -22.50
C ALA A 265 2.31 29.31 -22.61
N ARG A 266 0.96 29.36 -22.61
CA ARG A 266 0.11 28.19 -22.85
C ARG A 266 0.30 27.58 -24.23
N VAL A 267 0.33 28.41 -25.27
CA VAL A 267 0.54 27.93 -26.65
C VAL A 267 1.91 27.24 -26.76
N ILE A 268 2.95 27.81 -26.17
CA ILE A 268 4.31 27.23 -26.16
C ILE A 268 4.29 25.87 -25.45
N TYR A 269 3.67 25.75 -24.27
CA TYR A 269 3.59 24.48 -23.58
C TYR A 269 2.78 23.44 -24.37
N LYS A 270 1.63 23.81 -24.94
CA LYS A 270 0.82 22.90 -25.77
C LYS A 270 1.57 22.44 -27.01
N PHE A 271 2.28 23.36 -27.67
CA PHE A 271 3.09 23.08 -28.85
C PHE A 271 4.28 22.17 -28.53
N ALA A 272 4.94 22.39 -27.40
CA ALA A 272 6.03 21.53 -26.97
C ALA A 272 5.53 20.11 -26.62
N LEU A 273 4.39 20.00 -25.96
CA LEU A 273 3.80 18.71 -25.58
C LEU A 273 3.22 17.91 -26.75
N SER A 274 2.79 18.56 -27.83
CA SER A 274 2.32 17.83 -29.02
C SER A 274 3.46 17.22 -29.85
N ARG A 275 4.67 17.76 -29.74
CA ARG A 275 5.85 17.31 -30.50
C ARG A 275 6.75 16.36 -29.72
N ILE A 276 6.84 16.51 -28.40
CA ILE A 276 7.67 15.64 -27.57
C ILE A 276 6.91 14.34 -27.26
N PRO A 277 7.51 13.15 -27.48
CA PRO A 277 6.93 11.88 -27.04
C PRO A 277 6.54 11.89 -25.55
N ARG A 278 5.33 11.42 -25.27
CA ARG A 278 4.69 11.54 -23.94
C ARG A 278 5.52 10.94 -22.80
N ALA A 279 6.19 9.81 -23.05
CA ALA A 279 7.01 9.08 -22.06
C ALA A 279 8.24 9.85 -21.52
N LYS A 280 8.75 10.86 -22.24
CA LYS A 280 9.94 11.64 -21.80
C LYS A 280 9.60 13.08 -21.45
N SER A 281 8.36 13.49 -21.68
CA SER A 281 7.85 14.84 -21.44
C SER A 281 7.51 15.12 -19.97
N ALA A 282 7.74 14.18 -19.04
CA ALA A 282 7.39 14.31 -17.62
C ALA A 282 7.90 15.60 -16.97
N GLY A 283 9.15 16.02 -17.27
CA GLY A 283 9.71 17.27 -16.77
C GLY A 283 9.00 18.52 -17.32
N LEU A 284 8.56 18.48 -18.58
CA LEU A 284 7.83 19.58 -19.21
C LEU A 284 6.39 19.63 -18.71
N TYR A 285 5.71 18.48 -18.60
CA TYR A 285 4.40 18.37 -17.96
C TYR A 285 4.43 18.89 -16.53
N ALA A 286 5.44 18.54 -15.73
CA ALA A 286 5.58 19.07 -14.39
C ALA A 286 5.70 20.60 -14.38
N SER A 287 6.46 21.18 -15.31
CA SER A 287 6.55 22.64 -15.46
C SER A 287 5.24 23.27 -15.95
N TYR A 288 4.52 22.62 -16.85
CA TYR A 288 3.23 23.08 -17.36
C TYR A 288 2.14 23.00 -16.28
N THR A 289 2.08 21.91 -15.51
CA THR A 289 1.18 21.78 -14.36
C THR A 289 1.51 22.83 -13.29
N LYS A 290 2.79 23.11 -13.01
CA LYS A 290 3.16 24.21 -12.09
C LYS A 290 2.67 25.56 -12.62
N PHE A 291 2.78 25.80 -13.92
CA PHE A 291 2.29 27.00 -14.57
C PHE A 291 0.76 27.13 -14.48
N GLU A 292 0.00 26.10 -14.84
CA GLU A 292 -1.47 26.15 -14.76
C GLU A 292 -1.97 26.15 -13.31
N LYS A 293 -1.22 25.59 -12.35
CA LYS A 293 -1.54 25.75 -10.92
C LYS A 293 -1.44 27.21 -10.45
N GLN A 294 -0.49 27.97 -11.02
CA GLN A 294 -0.26 29.36 -10.64
C GLN A 294 -1.16 30.34 -11.40
N HIS A 295 -1.46 30.04 -12.66
CA HIS A 295 -2.08 31.00 -13.59
C HIS A 295 -3.26 30.43 -14.40
N GLY A 296 -3.64 29.17 -14.19
CA GLY A 296 -4.69 28.46 -14.90
C GLY A 296 -6.09 28.67 -14.33
N THR A 297 -7.09 28.34 -15.15
CA THR A 297 -8.49 28.18 -14.71
C THR A 297 -8.71 26.76 -14.20
N ARG A 298 -9.74 26.54 -13.38
CA ARG A 298 -10.00 25.22 -12.78
C ARG A 298 -10.12 24.09 -13.82
N SER A 299 -10.88 24.30 -14.90
CA SER A 299 -11.07 23.30 -15.97
C SER A 299 -9.79 23.02 -16.76
N THR A 300 -8.95 24.05 -17.00
CA THR A 300 -7.67 23.84 -17.68
C THR A 300 -6.70 23.08 -16.79
N LEU A 301 -6.66 23.39 -15.49
CA LEU A 301 -5.88 22.66 -14.51
C LEU A 301 -6.30 21.18 -14.46
N GLU A 302 -7.59 20.88 -14.34
CA GLU A 302 -8.12 19.51 -14.31
C GLU A 302 -7.71 18.74 -15.58
N ASN A 303 -7.85 19.33 -16.76
CA ASN A 303 -7.39 18.73 -18.02
C ASN A 303 -5.87 18.43 -18.04
N THR A 304 -5.04 19.32 -17.49
CA THR A 304 -3.59 19.05 -17.40
C THR A 304 -3.24 17.95 -16.40
N VAL A 305 -3.97 17.87 -15.28
CA VAL A 305 -3.77 16.86 -14.24
C VAL A 305 -4.20 15.49 -14.75
N LEU A 306 -5.33 15.41 -15.47
CA LEU A 306 -5.75 14.19 -16.17
C LEU A 306 -4.67 13.72 -17.15
N GLY A 307 -4.11 14.63 -17.96
CA GLY A 307 -2.99 14.32 -18.86
C GLY A 307 -1.77 13.76 -18.15
N LYS A 308 -1.39 14.31 -16.99
CA LYS A 308 -0.26 13.81 -16.20
C LYS A 308 -0.54 12.41 -15.63
N ARG A 309 -1.72 12.18 -15.08
CA ARG A 309 -2.10 10.88 -14.51
C ARG A 309 -2.17 9.79 -15.59
N ARG A 310 -2.65 10.12 -16.79
CA ARG A 310 -2.60 9.22 -17.97
C ARG A 310 -1.18 8.72 -18.25
N ILE A 311 -0.21 9.63 -18.30
CA ILE A 311 1.20 9.28 -18.56
C ILE A 311 1.76 8.43 -17.44
N GLN A 312 1.46 8.76 -16.19
CA GLN A 312 1.88 7.96 -15.05
C GLN A 312 1.35 6.53 -15.14
N TYR A 313 0.05 6.34 -15.41
CA TYR A 313 -0.52 5.01 -15.57
C TYR A 313 0.04 4.30 -16.80
N GLU A 314 0.29 4.99 -17.92
CA GLU A 314 0.97 4.41 -19.08
C GLU A 314 2.39 3.93 -18.73
N GLU A 315 3.16 4.73 -18.01
CA GLU A 315 4.50 4.35 -17.53
C GLU A 315 4.41 3.15 -16.58
N GLU A 316 3.52 3.17 -15.59
CA GLU A 316 3.31 2.06 -14.67
C GLU A 316 2.91 0.77 -15.40
N LEU A 317 2.07 0.86 -16.44
CA LEU A 317 1.66 -0.26 -17.28
C LEU A 317 2.78 -0.76 -18.22
N THR A 318 3.72 0.09 -18.63
CA THR A 318 4.91 -0.38 -19.36
C THR A 318 5.87 -1.16 -18.47
N HIS A 319 5.96 -0.81 -17.18
CA HIS A 319 6.79 -1.53 -16.21
C HIS A 319 6.11 -2.81 -15.72
N ASP A 320 4.81 -2.75 -15.42
CA ASP A 320 4.00 -3.88 -14.98
C ASP A 320 2.60 -3.87 -15.63
N GLY A 321 2.53 -4.42 -16.85
CA GLY A 321 1.28 -4.51 -17.60
C GLY A 321 0.22 -5.42 -16.97
N ARG A 322 0.56 -6.18 -15.92
CA ARG A 322 -0.33 -7.17 -15.27
C ARG A 322 -0.91 -6.67 -13.95
N ASN A 323 -0.56 -5.47 -13.51
CA ASN A 323 -1.17 -4.87 -12.34
C ASN A 323 -2.59 -4.40 -12.66
N TYR A 324 -3.59 -5.23 -12.33
CA TYR A 324 -5.00 -4.92 -12.56
C TYR A 324 -5.51 -3.72 -11.75
N ASP A 325 -4.89 -3.38 -10.61
CA ASP A 325 -5.32 -2.23 -9.82
C ASP A 325 -4.98 -0.91 -10.55
N VAL A 326 -3.84 -0.85 -11.25
CA VAL A 326 -3.49 0.28 -12.14
C VAL A 326 -4.48 0.38 -13.30
N TRP A 327 -4.91 -0.75 -13.86
CA TRP A 327 -5.94 -0.76 -14.90
C TRP A 327 -7.29 -0.24 -14.38
N PHE A 328 -7.70 -0.59 -13.16
CA PHE A 328 -8.94 -0.06 -12.55
C PHE A 328 -8.85 1.45 -12.28
N ASP A 329 -7.71 1.92 -11.78
CA ASP A 329 -7.53 3.35 -11.54
C ASP A 329 -7.46 4.12 -12.86
N TYR A 330 -6.89 3.53 -13.90
CA TYR A 330 -6.83 4.13 -15.23
C TYR A 330 -8.21 4.19 -15.89
N THR A 331 -9.02 3.13 -15.83
CA THR A 331 -10.39 3.15 -16.38
C THR A 331 -11.28 4.14 -15.64
N ARG A 332 -11.22 4.17 -14.31
CA ARG A 332 -11.95 5.16 -13.49
C ARG A 332 -11.56 6.60 -13.80
N LEU A 333 -10.29 6.85 -14.09
CA LEU A 333 -9.84 8.17 -14.49
C LEU A 333 -10.45 8.60 -15.83
N GLU A 334 -10.50 7.69 -16.81
CA GLU A 334 -11.10 7.99 -18.11
C GLU A 334 -12.62 8.11 -18.05
N GLU A 335 -13.30 7.31 -17.22
CA GLU A 335 -14.73 7.44 -16.92
C GLU A 335 -15.03 8.78 -16.21
N GLY A 336 -14.22 9.14 -15.21
CA GLY A 336 -14.30 10.45 -14.57
C GLY A 336 -14.13 11.59 -15.57
N ALA A 337 -13.13 11.49 -16.47
CA ALA A 337 -12.93 12.49 -17.52
C ALA A 337 -14.11 12.57 -18.50
N LEU A 338 -14.79 11.46 -18.78
CA LEU A 338 -16.00 11.45 -19.60
C LEU A 338 -17.19 12.10 -18.88
N HIS A 339 -17.33 11.86 -17.57
CA HIS A 339 -18.34 12.52 -16.74
C HIS A 339 -18.12 14.03 -16.67
N ASP A 340 -16.89 14.47 -16.39
CA ASP A 340 -16.54 15.90 -16.35
C ASP A 340 -16.86 16.59 -17.69
N LEU A 341 -16.48 15.98 -18.82
CA LEU A 341 -16.79 16.51 -20.16
C LEU A 341 -18.30 16.57 -20.45
N ARG A 342 -19.08 15.69 -19.86
CA ARG A 342 -20.54 15.67 -20.00
C ARG A 342 -21.19 16.78 -19.16
N GLU A 343 -20.69 16.99 -17.94
CA GLU A 343 -21.14 18.10 -17.08
C GLU A 343 -20.79 19.46 -17.67
N GLU A 344 -19.63 19.58 -18.32
CA GLU A 344 -19.22 20.79 -19.04
C GLU A 344 -20.04 21.07 -20.33
N GLY A 345 -20.88 20.13 -20.77
CA GLY A 345 -21.74 20.33 -21.94
C GLY A 345 -20.99 20.37 -23.28
N SER A 346 -19.93 19.55 -23.41
CA SER A 346 -19.07 19.48 -24.60
C SER A 346 -19.77 18.95 -25.87
N THR A 347 -19.10 19.10 -27.02
CA THR A 347 -19.65 18.69 -28.31
C THR A 347 -19.77 17.17 -28.45
N LYS A 348 -20.74 16.67 -29.23
CA LYS A 348 -20.96 15.23 -29.45
C LYS A 348 -19.72 14.50 -29.99
N GLU A 349 -18.86 15.19 -30.73
CA GLU A 349 -17.62 14.64 -31.30
C GLU A 349 -16.55 14.43 -30.24
N GLU A 350 -16.41 15.36 -29.29
CA GLU A 350 -15.49 15.22 -28.15
C GLU A 350 -15.92 14.11 -27.20
N LEU A 351 -17.24 13.96 -26.98
CA LEU A 351 -17.80 12.84 -26.22
C LEU A 351 -17.54 11.50 -26.93
N HIS A 352 -17.70 11.43 -28.25
CA HIS A 352 -17.40 10.22 -29.01
C HIS A 352 -15.92 9.86 -28.95
N GLY A 353 -15.02 10.85 -29.05
CA GLY A 353 -13.58 10.67 -28.86
C GLY A 353 -13.21 10.22 -27.44
N ALA A 354 -13.87 10.75 -26.41
CA ALA A 354 -13.68 10.32 -25.03
C ALA A 354 -14.14 8.86 -24.82
N ILE A 355 -15.32 8.48 -25.33
CA ILE A 355 -15.81 7.10 -25.31
C ILE A 355 -14.83 6.16 -26.03
N GLY A 356 -14.29 6.59 -27.18
CA GLY A 356 -13.28 5.83 -27.92
C GLY A 356 -12.01 5.56 -27.09
N ARG A 357 -11.56 6.54 -26.30
CA ARG A 357 -10.41 6.36 -25.40
C ARG A 357 -10.70 5.40 -24.26
N VAL A 358 -11.84 5.54 -23.58
CA VAL A 358 -12.23 4.61 -22.50
C VAL A 358 -12.28 3.18 -23.04
N ARG A 359 -12.84 2.98 -24.24
CA ARG A 359 -12.86 1.69 -24.94
C ARG A 359 -11.48 1.14 -25.20
N GLU A 360 -10.57 1.95 -25.74
CA GLU A 360 -9.19 1.53 -26.00
C GLU A 360 -8.50 1.06 -24.70
N VAL A 361 -8.71 1.76 -23.59
CA VAL A 361 -8.16 1.38 -22.29
C VAL A 361 -8.74 0.04 -21.82
N TYR A 362 -10.07 -0.14 -21.90
CA TYR A 362 -10.70 -1.41 -21.55
C TYR A 362 -10.25 -2.56 -22.45
N GLU A 363 -10.17 -2.38 -23.77
CA GLU A 363 -9.71 -3.40 -24.71
C GLU A 363 -8.25 -3.79 -24.46
N ARG A 364 -7.39 -2.80 -24.18
CA ARG A 364 -5.99 -3.05 -23.79
C ARG A 364 -5.89 -3.80 -22.47
N ALA A 365 -6.66 -3.41 -21.46
CA ALA A 365 -6.69 -4.06 -20.16
C ALA A 365 -7.17 -5.52 -20.28
N VAL A 366 -8.21 -5.75 -21.09
CA VAL A 366 -8.77 -7.08 -21.38
C VAL A 366 -7.78 -7.98 -22.11
N SER A 367 -6.94 -7.44 -23.00
CA SER A 367 -5.92 -8.22 -23.72
C SER A 367 -4.87 -8.87 -22.79
N GLN A 368 -4.69 -8.32 -21.59
CA GLN A 368 -3.74 -8.82 -20.59
C GLN A 368 -4.36 -9.95 -19.76
N VAL A 369 -4.43 -11.14 -20.34
CA VAL A 369 -4.98 -12.34 -19.69
C VAL A 369 -4.09 -12.78 -18.51
N PRO A 370 -4.66 -13.05 -17.31
CA PRO A 370 -3.88 -13.52 -16.16
C PRO A 370 -3.12 -14.82 -16.45
N PRO A 371 -1.82 -14.93 -16.10
CA PRO A 371 -1.04 -16.15 -16.34
C PRO A 371 -1.28 -17.27 -15.31
N GLY A 372 -1.86 -16.95 -14.15
CA GLY A 372 -2.11 -17.91 -13.07
C GLY A 372 -3.52 -18.50 -13.14
N THR A 373 -3.69 -19.77 -12.76
CA THR A 373 -5.01 -20.46 -12.66
C THR A 373 -5.72 -20.20 -11.33
N GLU A 374 -5.13 -19.38 -10.45
CA GLU A 374 -5.71 -19.09 -9.13
C GLU A 374 -6.89 -18.13 -9.23
N LYS A 375 -7.99 -18.50 -8.56
CA LYS A 375 -9.25 -17.72 -8.51
C LYS A 375 -9.06 -16.25 -8.10
N ARG A 376 -8.02 -15.91 -7.33
CA ARG A 376 -7.75 -14.54 -6.87
C ARG A 376 -7.40 -13.59 -8.03
N HIS A 377 -6.53 -14.03 -8.95
CA HIS A 377 -6.12 -13.22 -10.11
C HIS A 377 -7.27 -13.07 -11.12
N TRP A 378 -8.04 -14.14 -11.32
CA TRP A 378 -9.23 -14.11 -12.18
C TRP A 378 -10.37 -13.27 -11.62
N ARG A 379 -10.48 -13.13 -10.30
CA ARG A 379 -11.52 -12.28 -9.69
C ARG A 379 -11.40 -10.84 -10.17
N ARG A 380 -10.19 -10.26 -10.10
CA ARG A 380 -9.92 -8.87 -10.56
C ARG A 380 -10.16 -8.75 -12.06
N TYR A 381 -9.65 -9.67 -12.86
CA TYR A 381 -9.86 -9.68 -14.31
C TYR A 381 -11.35 -9.76 -14.71
N ILE A 382 -12.15 -10.57 -14.01
CA ILE A 382 -13.60 -10.66 -14.28
C ILE A 382 -14.34 -9.40 -13.84
N PHE A 383 -13.90 -8.74 -12.78
CA PHE A 383 -14.47 -7.43 -12.41
C PHE A 383 -14.19 -6.37 -13.48
N LEU A 384 -12.99 -6.38 -14.08
CA LEU A 384 -12.70 -5.49 -15.22
C LEU A 384 -13.65 -5.74 -16.40
N TRP A 385 -13.96 -6.99 -16.73
CA TRP A 385 -14.96 -7.34 -17.74
C TRP A 385 -16.38 -6.90 -17.38
N LEU A 386 -16.76 -7.01 -16.10
CA LEU A 386 -18.06 -6.57 -15.61
C LEU A 386 -18.18 -5.04 -15.68
N ASP A 387 -17.12 -4.32 -15.29
CA ASP A 387 -17.07 -2.86 -15.34
C ASP A 387 -17.11 -2.37 -16.79
N TYR A 388 -16.38 -3.03 -17.70
CA TYR A 388 -16.46 -2.73 -19.14
C TYR A 388 -17.87 -2.93 -19.72
N ALA A 389 -18.54 -4.02 -19.34
CA ALA A 389 -19.91 -4.28 -19.78
C ALA A 389 -20.92 -3.28 -19.21
N LEU A 390 -20.74 -2.88 -17.94
CA LEU A 390 -21.56 -1.85 -17.29
C LEU A 390 -21.35 -0.47 -17.90
N PHE A 391 -20.11 -0.11 -18.23
CA PHE A 391 -19.76 1.12 -18.94
C PHE A 391 -20.48 1.19 -20.29
N GLU A 392 -20.37 0.14 -21.12
CA GLU A 392 -21.05 0.12 -22.42
C GLU A 392 -22.57 0.15 -22.27
N GLU A 393 -23.14 -0.49 -21.24
CA GLU A 393 -24.58 -0.53 -21.02
C GLU A 393 -25.15 0.81 -20.52
N ILE A 394 -24.54 1.40 -19.49
CA ILE A 394 -25.07 2.59 -18.80
C ILE A 394 -24.71 3.85 -19.58
N GLU A 395 -23.46 3.96 -20.04
CA GLU A 395 -22.93 5.20 -20.58
C GLU A 395 -23.12 5.28 -22.09
N THR A 396 -22.67 4.26 -22.83
CA THR A 396 -22.74 4.28 -24.30
C THR A 396 -24.08 3.79 -24.84
N LYS A 397 -24.82 3.00 -24.06
CA LYS A 397 -26.07 2.32 -24.45
C LYS A 397 -25.92 1.45 -25.72
N ASP A 398 -24.72 0.90 -25.97
CA ASP A 398 -24.44 0.00 -27.10
C ASP A 398 -24.69 -1.47 -26.70
N TYR A 399 -25.96 -1.86 -26.71
CA TYR A 399 -26.40 -3.18 -26.24
C TYR A 399 -25.87 -4.38 -27.06
N PRO A 400 -25.81 -4.34 -28.40
CA PRO A 400 -25.22 -5.43 -29.18
C PRO A 400 -23.75 -5.69 -28.80
N ARG A 401 -22.99 -4.63 -28.53
CA ARG A 401 -21.59 -4.75 -28.10
C ARG A 401 -21.49 -5.30 -26.68
N THR A 402 -22.31 -4.83 -25.74
CA THR A 402 -22.38 -5.41 -24.39
C THR A 402 -22.62 -6.92 -24.42
N ARG A 403 -23.49 -7.40 -25.31
CA ARG A 403 -23.72 -8.84 -25.51
C ARG A 403 -22.46 -9.57 -25.99
N GLN A 404 -21.72 -8.98 -26.94
CA GLN A 404 -20.45 -9.56 -27.42
C GLN A 404 -19.41 -9.61 -26.30
N ILE A 405 -19.31 -8.56 -25.48
CA ILE A 405 -18.38 -8.47 -24.33
C ILE A 405 -18.66 -9.58 -23.31
N TYR A 406 -19.93 -9.80 -22.96
CA TYR A 406 -20.27 -10.90 -22.07
C TYR A 406 -19.98 -12.28 -22.69
N GLN A 407 -20.25 -12.46 -23.99
CA GLN A 407 -19.95 -13.72 -24.69
C GLN A 407 -18.45 -14.02 -24.75
N THR A 408 -17.61 -13.02 -25.04
CA THR A 408 -16.15 -13.18 -25.07
C THR A 408 -15.60 -13.43 -23.67
N ALA A 409 -16.10 -12.72 -22.65
CA ALA A 409 -15.74 -12.97 -21.25
C ALA A 409 -16.05 -14.42 -20.84
N ILE A 410 -17.20 -14.96 -21.23
CA ILE A 410 -17.57 -16.35 -20.96
C ILE A 410 -16.65 -17.33 -21.68
N GLN A 411 -16.26 -17.07 -22.93
CA GLN A 411 -15.36 -17.97 -23.67
C GLN A 411 -13.94 -18.03 -23.06
N LEU A 412 -13.48 -16.91 -22.50
CA LEU A 412 -12.13 -16.80 -21.94
C LEU A 412 -11.99 -17.44 -20.56
N VAL A 413 -13.06 -17.46 -19.76
CA VAL A 413 -13.02 -18.00 -18.39
C VAL A 413 -12.98 -19.54 -18.41
N PRO A 414 -11.97 -20.19 -17.80
CA PRO A 414 -11.92 -21.64 -17.62
C PRO A 414 -12.97 -22.15 -16.60
N HIS A 415 -14.20 -22.37 -17.06
CA HIS A 415 -15.33 -22.83 -16.25
C HIS A 415 -15.15 -24.21 -15.59
N LYS A 416 -14.22 -25.03 -16.09
CA LYS A 416 -13.92 -26.37 -15.53
C LYS A 416 -13.06 -26.34 -14.27
N GLN A 417 -12.27 -25.28 -14.07
CA GLN A 417 -11.30 -25.18 -12.97
C GLN A 417 -11.81 -24.30 -11.83
N PHE A 418 -12.48 -23.20 -12.17
CA PHE A 418 -13.13 -22.33 -11.19
C PHE A 418 -14.38 -21.71 -11.81
N THR A 419 -15.32 -21.32 -10.96
CA THR A 419 -16.64 -20.88 -11.42
C THR A 419 -17.00 -19.55 -10.78
N PHE A 420 -17.44 -18.60 -11.62
CA PHE A 420 -17.82 -17.24 -11.23
C PHE A 420 -19.30 -17.01 -11.50
N ALA A 421 -20.14 -17.23 -10.48
CA ALA A 421 -21.60 -17.08 -10.60
C ALA A 421 -22.03 -15.65 -10.95
N LYS A 422 -21.30 -14.64 -10.45
CA LYS A 422 -21.64 -13.23 -10.65
C LYS A 422 -21.63 -12.81 -12.13
N LEU A 423 -20.70 -13.33 -12.94
CA LEU A 423 -20.62 -13.01 -14.38
C LEU A 423 -21.89 -13.47 -15.11
N TRP A 424 -22.30 -14.71 -14.89
CA TRP A 424 -23.50 -15.29 -15.49
C TRP A 424 -24.78 -14.58 -15.04
N LEU A 425 -24.91 -14.27 -13.75
CA LEU A 425 -26.07 -13.54 -13.22
C LEU A 425 -26.16 -12.13 -13.79
N MET A 426 -25.04 -11.40 -13.92
CA MET A 426 -25.04 -10.07 -14.51
C MET A 426 -25.40 -10.11 -16.00
N PHE A 427 -24.93 -11.11 -16.75
CA PHE A 427 -25.30 -11.28 -18.14
C PHE A 427 -26.79 -11.62 -18.31
N ALA A 428 -27.35 -12.46 -17.44
CA ALA A 428 -28.78 -12.75 -17.44
C ALA A 428 -29.62 -11.51 -17.09
N LYS A 429 -29.22 -10.75 -16.06
CA LYS A 429 -29.88 -9.48 -15.69
C LYS A 429 -29.80 -8.43 -16.78
N PHE A 430 -28.72 -8.41 -17.57
CA PHE A 430 -28.61 -7.59 -18.79
C PHE A 430 -29.68 -7.96 -19.82
N GLU A 431 -29.82 -9.24 -20.16
CA GLU A 431 -30.85 -9.69 -21.12
C GLU A 431 -32.29 -9.47 -20.58
N VAL A 432 -32.51 -9.61 -19.26
CA VAL A 432 -33.80 -9.25 -18.63
C VAL A 432 -34.11 -7.76 -18.78
N ARG A 433 -33.13 -6.87 -18.55
CA ARG A 433 -33.30 -5.43 -18.77
C ARG A 433 -33.61 -5.08 -20.23
N ARG A 434 -33.19 -5.94 -21.16
CA ARG A 434 -33.49 -5.84 -22.60
C ARG A 434 -34.80 -6.51 -23.01
N LEU A 435 -35.55 -7.08 -22.06
CA LEU A 435 -36.79 -7.83 -22.26
C LEU A 435 -36.62 -9.15 -23.07
N GLU A 436 -35.38 -9.63 -23.24
CA GLU A 436 -35.06 -10.88 -23.95
C GLU A 436 -35.01 -12.06 -22.96
N LEU A 437 -36.19 -12.40 -22.42
CA LEU A 437 -36.33 -13.49 -21.44
C LEU A 437 -35.86 -14.86 -21.96
N PRO A 438 -36.12 -15.27 -23.22
CA PRO A 438 -35.64 -16.55 -23.73
C PRO A 438 -34.10 -16.63 -23.78
N ALA A 439 -33.44 -15.52 -24.09
CA ALA A 439 -31.98 -15.44 -24.09
C ALA A 439 -31.42 -15.55 -22.67
N ALA A 440 -31.98 -14.81 -21.71
CA ALA A 440 -31.61 -14.87 -20.30
C ALA A 440 -31.74 -16.30 -19.73
N ARG A 441 -32.85 -16.98 -20.02
CA ARG A 441 -33.10 -18.38 -19.64
C ARG A 441 -32.09 -19.34 -20.25
N LYS A 442 -31.78 -19.17 -21.55
CA LYS A 442 -30.77 -19.99 -22.23
C LYS A 442 -29.40 -19.80 -21.59
N ILE A 443 -29.01 -18.57 -21.26
CA ILE A 443 -27.74 -18.25 -20.59
C ILE A 443 -27.67 -18.93 -19.22
N LEU A 444 -28.70 -18.77 -18.38
CA LEU A 444 -28.73 -19.39 -17.05
C LEU A 444 -28.79 -20.91 -17.11
N GLY A 445 -29.53 -21.48 -18.07
CA GLY A 445 -29.54 -22.92 -18.34
C GLY A 445 -28.17 -23.44 -18.79
N THR A 446 -27.47 -22.71 -19.67
CA THR A 446 -26.09 -23.06 -20.05
C THR A 446 -25.12 -22.91 -18.88
N ALA A 447 -25.32 -21.93 -18.00
CA ALA A 447 -24.50 -21.72 -16.80
C ALA A 447 -24.64 -22.90 -15.83
N ILE A 448 -25.87 -23.36 -15.56
CA ILE A 448 -26.13 -24.52 -14.70
C ILE A 448 -25.56 -25.79 -15.32
N GLY A 449 -25.74 -25.99 -16.62
CA GLY A 449 -25.22 -27.17 -17.32
C GLY A 449 -23.69 -27.24 -17.38
N MET A 450 -23.00 -26.09 -17.45
CA MET A 450 -21.54 -26.04 -17.39
C MET A 450 -21.01 -26.05 -15.96
N CYS A 451 -21.71 -25.41 -15.02
CA CYS A 451 -21.26 -25.10 -13.67
C CYS A 451 -22.43 -25.04 -12.68
N PRO A 452 -22.87 -26.16 -12.10
CA PRO A 452 -23.91 -26.13 -11.08
C PRO A 452 -23.35 -25.51 -9.79
N LYS A 453 -23.95 -24.41 -9.34
CA LYS A 453 -23.62 -23.72 -8.08
C LYS A 453 -24.88 -23.21 -7.41
N GLU A 454 -24.95 -23.30 -6.09
CA GLU A 454 -26.06 -22.78 -5.28
C GLU A 454 -26.39 -21.32 -5.61
N ALA A 455 -25.39 -20.44 -5.74
CA ALA A 455 -25.63 -19.03 -6.07
C ALA A 455 -26.26 -18.81 -7.46
N LEU A 456 -26.01 -19.70 -8.42
CA LEU A 456 -26.63 -19.64 -9.75
C LEU A 456 -28.07 -20.16 -9.70
N PHE A 457 -28.32 -21.24 -8.97
CA PHE A 457 -29.68 -21.74 -8.74
C PHE A 457 -30.52 -20.68 -8.03
N LYS A 458 -30.05 -20.13 -6.90
CA LYS A 458 -30.73 -19.03 -6.18
C LYS A 458 -31.02 -17.86 -7.11
N GLY A 459 -30.00 -17.35 -7.81
CA GLY A 459 -30.18 -16.19 -8.70
C GLY A 459 -31.08 -16.46 -9.93
N TYR A 460 -31.18 -17.72 -10.40
CA TYR A 460 -32.12 -18.07 -11.47
C TYR A 460 -33.54 -18.22 -10.94
N ILE A 461 -33.70 -18.86 -9.78
CA ILE A 461 -34.98 -19.01 -9.11
C ILE A 461 -35.56 -17.64 -8.74
N ASP A 462 -34.76 -16.75 -8.12
CA ASP A 462 -35.17 -15.38 -7.78
C ASP A 462 -35.68 -14.64 -9.02
N LEU A 463 -35.01 -14.82 -10.17
CA LEU A 463 -35.41 -14.22 -11.43
C LEU A 463 -36.73 -14.79 -11.97
N GLU A 464 -36.98 -16.09 -11.89
CA GLU A 464 -38.26 -16.67 -12.34
C GLU A 464 -39.40 -16.33 -11.36
N ILE A 465 -39.10 -16.17 -10.06
CA ILE A 465 -40.05 -15.65 -9.06
C ILE A 465 -40.43 -14.20 -9.37
N GLU A 466 -39.44 -13.34 -9.66
CA GLU A 466 -39.69 -11.95 -10.08
C GLU A 466 -40.57 -11.89 -11.35
N LEU A 467 -40.39 -12.85 -12.27
CA LEU A 467 -41.20 -12.98 -13.49
C LEU A 467 -42.56 -13.66 -13.26
N ARG A 468 -42.86 -14.13 -12.04
CA ARG A 468 -44.08 -14.87 -11.65
C ARG A 468 -44.30 -16.19 -12.39
N GLU A 469 -43.23 -16.81 -12.85
CA GLU A 469 -43.25 -18.09 -13.58
C GLU A 469 -42.97 -19.25 -12.61
N PHE A 470 -43.95 -19.50 -11.73
CA PHE A 470 -43.80 -20.45 -10.62
C PHE A 470 -43.60 -21.90 -11.06
N ASP A 471 -44.21 -22.33 -12.17
CA ASP A 471 -44.02 -23.68 -12.71
C ASP A 471 -42.56 -23.94 -13.11
N ARG A 472 -41.87 -22.92 -13.64
CA ARG A 472 -40.45 -23.03 -13.93
C ARG A 472 -39.63 -23.00 -12.65
N ALA A 473 -39.97 -22.13 -11.70
CA ALA A 473 -39.29 -22.10 -10.41
C ALA A 473 -39.33 -23.49 -9.73
N ARG A 474 -40.45 -24.21 -9.81
CA ARG A 474 -40.58 -25.61 -9.36
C ARG A 474 -39.57 -26.53 -10.04
N THR A 475 -39.54 -26.55 -11.37
CA THR A 475 -38.56 -27.39 -12.11
C THR A 475 -37.11 -27.03 -11.80
N LEU A 476 -36.83 -25.77 -11.42
CA LEU A 476 -35.50 -25.34 -11.02
C LEU A 476 -35.15 -25.78 -9.60
N TYR A 477 -36.10 -25.72 -8.66
CA TYR A 477 -35.92 -26.30 -7.33
C TYR A 477 -35.75 -27.81 -7.41
N GLU A 478 -36.53 -28.53 -8.21
CA GLU A 478 -36.34 -29.97 -8.44
C GLU A 478 -34.92 -30.28 -8.94
N LYS A 479 -34.44 -29.56 -9.97
CA LYS A 479 -33.07 -29.70 -10.47
C LYS A 479 -32.01 -29.27 -9.46
N TYR A 480 -32.32 -28.30 -8.60
CA TYR A 480 -31.42 -27.87 -7.55
C TYR A 480 -31.25 -28.95 -6.49
N LEU A 481 -32.35 -29.62 -6.13
CA LEU A 481 -32.38 -30.75 -5.21
C LEU A 481 -31.77 -32.02 -5.80
N GLU A 482 -31.92 -32.26 -7.11
CA GLU A 482 -31.19 -33.33 -7.82
C GLU A 482 -29.67 -33.13 -7.74
N TYR A 483 -29.21 -31.87 -7.75
CA TYR A 483 -27.78 -31.53 -7.66
C TYR A 483 -27.26 -31.62 -6.22
N ASP A 484 -27.99 -31.04 -5.26
CA ASP A 484 -27.61 -31.01 -3.85
C ASP A 484 -28.81 -31.25 -2.92
N ALA A 485 -29.15 -32.53 -2.77
CA ALA A 485 -30.22 -32.98 -1.86
C ALA A 485 -29.86 -32.76 -0.37
N SER A 486 -28.58 -32.52 -0.05
CA SER A 486 -28.11 -32.37 1.32
C SER A 486 -28.39 -30.97 1.90
N ASN A 487 -28.65 -29.98 1.07
CA ASN A 487 -28.82 -28.60 1.51
C ASN A 487 -30.23 -28.33 2.08
N SER A 488 -30.34 -28.20 3.41
CA SER A 488 -31.59 -27.86 4.10
C SER A 488 -32.17 -26.51 3.68
N THR A 489 -31.35 -25.52 3.32
CA THR A 489 -31.84 -24.19 2.90
C THR A 489 -32.54 -24.23 1.55
N ALA A 490 -32.19 -25.19 0.69
CA ALA A 490 -32.87 -25.41 -0.58
C ALA A 490 -34.30 -25.91 -0.38
N TRP A 491 -34.45 -26.90 0.50
CA TRP A 491 -35.74 -27.49 0.89
C TRP A 491 -36.65 -26.46 1.55
N ILE A 492 -36.13 -25.68 2.50
CA ILE A 492 -36.89 -24.64 3.20
C ILE A 492 -37.40 -23.60 2.21
N LYS A 493 -36.54 -23.05 1.34
CA LYS A 493 -36.95 -22.03 0.36
C LYS A 493 -37.94 -22.56 -0.68
N TYR A 494 -37.84 -23.84 -1.03
CA TYR A 494 -38.81 -24.45 -1.94
C TYR A 494 -40.18 -24.58 -1.28
N ALA A 495 -40.21 -24.99 -0.02
CA ALA A 495 -41.42 -25.08 0.78
C ALA A 495 -42.04 -23.70 1.07
N GLU A 496 -41.24 -22.69 1.40
CA GLU A 496 -41.67 -21.29 1.57
C GLU A 496 -42.34 -20.74 0.30
N LEU A 497 -41.78 -21.05 -0.88
CA LEU A 497 -42.37 -20.64 -2.15
C LEU A 497 -43.75 -21.27 -2.38
N GLU A 498 -43.90 -22.57 -2.16
CA GLU A 498 -45.20 -23.24 -2.33
C GLU A 498 -46.22 -22.81 -1.26
N ALA A 499 -45.76 -22.51 -0.04
CA ALA A 499 -46.59 -21.91 1.00
C ALA A 499 -47.11 -20.52 0.57
N GLN A 500 -46.26 -19.67 -0.02
CA GLN A 500 -46.69 -18.38 -0.59
C GLN A 500 -47.69 -18.52 -1.74
N LEU A 501 -47.61 -19.63 -2.49
CA LEU A 501 -48.55 -19.96 -3.57
C LEU A 501 -49.83 -20.65 -3.07
N GLN A 502 -49.95 -20.87 -1.75
CA GLN A 502 -51.08 -21.53 -1.09
C GLN A 502 -51.28 -23.00 -1.52
N ASP A 503 -50.24 -23.68 -2.04
CA ASP A 503 -50.27 -25.12 -2.31
C ASP A 503 -49.74 -25.90 -1.10
N PHE A 504 -50.51 -25.87 0.00
CA PHE A 504 -50.10 -26.42 1.29
C PHE A 504 -49.92 -27.95 1.27
N ALA A 505 -50.72 -28.65 0.46
CA ALA A 505 -50.58 -30.10 0.28
C ALA A 505 -49.21 -30.45 -0.31
N ARG A 506 -48.73 -29.66 -1.27
CA ARG A 506 -47.38 -29.82 -1.82
C ARG A 506 -46.31 -29.38 -0.84
N THR A 507 -46.49 -28.29 -0.10
CA THR A 507 -45.56 -27.85 0.94
C THR A 507 -45.30 -28.97 1.97
N ARG A 508 -46.35 -29.62 2.46
CA ARG A 508 -46.25 -30.79 3.34
C ARG A 508 -45.51 -31.95 2.70
N ALA A 509 -45.82 -32.26 1.44
CA ALA A 509 -45.13 -33.31 0.70
C ALA A 509 -43.64 -33.00 0.54
N ILE A 510 -43.26 -31.74 0.30
CA ILE A 510 -41.86 -31.32 0.19
C ILE A 510 -41.14 -31.48 1.53
N PHE A 511 -41.75 -31.05 2.64
CA PHE A 511 -41.16 -31.22 3.97
C PHE A 511 -41.02 -32.70 4.36
N GLU A 512 -42.03 -33.54 4.11
CA GLU A 512 -41.94 -34.99 4.36
C GLU A 512 -40.89 -35.67 3.47
N LEU A 513 -40.77 -35.25 2.20
CA LEU A 513 -39.69 -35.70 1.33
C LEU A 513 -38.32 -35.28 1.86
N ALA A 514 -38.19 -34.04 2.33
CA ALA A 514 -36.95 -33.51 2.88
C ALA A 514 -36.54 -34.26 4.17
N VAL A 515 -37.49 -34.59 5.05
CA VAL A 515 -37.26 -35.38 6.27
C VAL A 515 -36.91 -36.84 5.95
N GLY A 516 -37.48 -37.39 4.87
CA GLY A 516 -37.20 -38.76 4.40
C GLY A 516 -35.82 -38.94 3.78
N GLN A 517 -35.13 -37.87 3.39
CA GLN A 517 -33.76 -37.94 2.86
C GLN A 517 -32.73 -38.03 4.02
N SER A 518 -31.62 -38.73 3.80
CA SER A 518 -30.46 -38.75 4.71
C SER A 518 -29.21 -38.96 3.86
N PRO A 519 -28.19 -38.08 3.88
CA PRO A 519 -27.86 -37.09 4.92
C PRO A 519 -28.26 -35.64 4.58
N LEU A 520 -28.89 -34.93 5.53
CA LEU A 520 -29.12 -33.48 5.45
C LEU A 520 -28.05 -32.71 6.25
N SER A 521 -27.62 -31.59 5.70
CA SER A 521 -26.86 -30.55 6.39
C SER A 521 -27.79 -29.81 7.36
N MET A 522 -27.47 -29.83 8.65
CA MET A 522 -28.24 -29.18 9.72
C MET A 522 -29.75 -29.51 9.70
N PRO A 523 -30.15 -30.76 10.00
CA PRO A 523 -31.55 -31.18 10.01
C PRO A 523 -32.44 -30.35 10.94
N GLU A 524 -31.90 -29.81 12.03
CA GLU A 524 -32.63 -29.03 13.04
C GLU A 524 -33.36 -27.81 12.45
N LEU A 525 -32.75 -27.14 11.47
CA LEU A 525 -33.36 -25.97 10.81
C LEU A 525 -34.58 -26.36 9.96
N LEU A 526 -34.51 -27.51 9.30
CA LEU A 526 -35.62 -28.03 8.50
C LEU A 526 -36.78 -28.45 9.40
N TRP A 527 -36.50 -29.16 10.50
CA TRP A 527 -37.52 -29.56 11.47
C TRP A 527 -38.22 -28.37 12.10
N LYS A 528 -37.47 -27.33 12.47
CA LYS A 528 -38.04 -26.09 12.98
C LYS A 528 -38.95 -25.43 11.93
N ALA A 529 -38.47 -25.26 10.70
CA ALA A 529 -39.26 -24.64 9.63
C ALA A 529 -40.54 -25.43 9.31
N TYR A 530 -40.49 -26.76 9.38
CA TYR A 530 -41.68 -27.58 9.16
C TYR A 530 -42.69 -27.45 10.29
N ILE A 531 -42.22 -27.41 11.54
CA ILE A 531 -43.07 -27.19 12.71
C ILE A 531 -43.68 -25.79 12.67
N ASP A 532 -42.88 -24.75 12.45
CA ASP A 532 -43.33 -23.36 12.35
C ASP A 532 -44.41 -23.21 11.26
N PHE A 533 -44.26 -23.90 10.11
CA PHE A 533 -45.28 -23.95 9.06
C PHE A 533 -46.61 -24.58 9.51
N GLU A 534 -46.58 -25.73 10.20
CA GLU A 534 -47.82 -26.35 10.71
C GLU A 534 -48.46 -25.52 11.83
N VAL A 535 -47.67 -24.78 12.63
CA VAL A 535 -48.17 -23.81 13.62
C VAL A 535 -48.87 -22.64 12.94
N GLU A 536 -48.33 -22.11 11.84
CA GLU A 536 -48.94 -21.03 11.06
C GLU A 536 -50.28 -21.44 10.43
N GLU A 537 -50.39 -22.69 9.96
CA GLU A 537 -51.62 -23.25 9.38
C GLU A 537 -52.66 -23.66 10.43
N GLY A 538 -52.27 -23.82 11.70
CA GLY A 538 -53.16 -24.12 12.81
C GLY A 538 -53.41 -25.61 13.07
N GLU A 539 -52.69 -26.51 12.39
CA GLU A 539 -52.86 -27.97 12.53
C GLU A 539 -52.09 -28.49 13.76
N ARG A 540 -52.74 -28.39 14.93
CA ARG A 540 -52.11 -28.75 16.21
C ARG A 540 -51.77 -30.25 16.32
N GLU A 541 -52.55 -31.12 15.67
CA GLU A 541 -52.34 -32.57 15.74
C GLU A 541 -51.14 -33.05 14.92
N THR A 542 -50.94 -32.48 13.73
CA THR A 542 -49.78 -32.78 12.88
C THR A 542 -48.51 -32.25 13.53
N ALA A 543 -48.53 -31.01 14.04
CA ALA A 543 -47.42 -30.42 14.79
C ALA A 543 -47.02 -31.28 16.01
N ARG A 544 -47.99 -31.79 16.78
CA ARG A 544 -47.73 -32.78 17.86
C ARG A 544 -47.03 -34.02 17.35
N ALA A 545 -47.53 -34.63 16.28
CA ALA A 545 -46.93 -35.81 15.68
C ALA A 545 -45.48 -35.54 15.20
N LEU A 546 -45.20 -34.34 14.69
CA LEU A 546 -43.85 -33.91 14.29
C LEU A 546 -42.92 -33.74 15.49
N TYR A 547 -43.38 -33.10 16.56
CA TYR A 547 -42.61 -33.00 17.80
C TYR A 547 -42.33 -34.40 18.38
N GLU A 548 -43.29 -35.32 18.39
CA GLU A 548 -43.08 -36.70 18.84
C GLU A 548 -42.03 -37.42 17.98
N ARG A 549 -42.10 -37.29 16.65
CA ARG A 549 -41.06 -37.83 15.74
C ARG A 549 -39.69 -37.20 16.03
N LEU A 550 -39.62 -35.88 16.22
CA LEU A 550 -38.37 -35.17 16.51
C LEU A 550 -37.75 -35.59 17.86
N ILE A 551 -38.60 -35.84 18.87
CA ILE A 551 -38.19 -36.36 20.19
C ILE A 551 -37.60 -37.76 20.05
N THR A 552 -38.18 -38.64 19.22
CA THR A 552 -37.62 -39.99 18.99
C THR A 552 -36.26 -39.96 18.28
N LEU A 553 -36.00 -38.92 17.47
CA LEU A 553 -34.75 -38.77 16.70
C LEU A 553 -33.61 -38.10 17.47
N SER A 554 -33.90 -37.01 18.18
CA SER A 554 -32.87 -36.14 18.80
C SER A 554 -32.90 -36.13 20.33
N GLY A 555 -34.09 -36.26 20.94
CA GLY A 555 -34.28 -36.32 22.38
C GLY A 555 -33.64 -35.18 23.20
N HIS A 556 -33.36 -34.03 22.59
CA HIS A 556 -32.62 -32.92 23.17
C HIS A 556 -33.56 -31.94 23.91
N VAL A 557 -33.08 -31.29 24.99
CA VAL A 557 -33.89 -30.39 25.85
C VAL A 557 -34.62 -29.31 25.09
N LYS A 558 -33.97 -28.70 24.09
CA LYS A 558 -34.55 -27.60 23.31
C LYS A 558 -35.82 -28.03 22.59
N VAL A 559 -35.93 -29.30 22.19
CA VAL A 559 -37.14 -29.86 21.57
C VAL A 559 -38.26 -30.02 22.60
N TRP A 560 -37.93 -30.50 23.81
CA TRP A 560 -38.89 -30.59 24.91
C TRP A 560 -39.42 -29.22 25.36
N ILE A 561 -38.54 -28.22 25.43
CA ILE A 561 -38.91 -26.83 25.73
C ILE A 561 -39.83 -26.29 24.63
N ALA A 562 -39.43 -26.43 23.36
CA ALA A 562 -40.22 -25.94 22.23
C ALA A 562 -41.59 -26.62 22.16
N TYR A 563 -41.67 -27.93 22.42
CA TYR A 563 -42.93 -28.66 22.43
C TYR A 563 -43.86 -28.19 23.57
N ALA A 564 -43.32 -27.95 24.76
CA ALA A 564 -44.11 -27.48 25.89
C ALA A 564 -44.56 -26.02 25.72
N MET A 565 -43.72 -25.16 25.14
CA MET A 565 -44.09 -23.78 24.80
C MET A 565 -45.14 -23.74 23.69
N PHE A 566 -45.02 -24.59 22.68
CA PHE A 566 -46.01 -24.74 21.61
C PHE A 566 -47.40 -25.11 22.15
N GLU A 567 -47.48 -26.06 23.09
CA GLU A 567 -48.76 -26.43 23.70
C GLU A 567 -49.35 -25.29 24.57
N ALA A 568 -48.51 -24.39 25.07
CA ALA A 568 -48.94 -23.23 25.84
C ALA A 568 -49.40 -22.05 24.99
N GLU A 569 -48.85 -21.90 23.78
CA GLU A 569 -49.14 -20.78 22.89
C GLU A 569 -50.55 -20.90 22.26
N PRO A 570 -51.32 -19.79 22.19
CA PRO A 570 -52.55 -19.75 21.41
C PRO A 570 -52.23 -19.84 19.92
N ILE A 571 -52.88 -20.77 19.22
CA ILE A 571 -52.66 -21.01 17.80
C ILE A 571 -53.90 -20.54 17.02
N PRO A 572 -53.75 -19.97 15.81
CA PRO A 572 -54.89 -19.69 14.94
C PRO A 572 -55.73 -20.96 14.64
N LEU A 573 -57.05 -20.82 14.50
CA LEU A 573 -57.94 -21.94 14.12
C LEU A 573 -57.49 -22.63 12.82
N PRO A 574 -57.64 -23.97 12.69
CA PRO A 574 -57.41 -24.69 11.45
C PRO A 574 -58.17 -24.05 10.29
N ARG A 575 -57.49 -23.88 9.15
CA ARG A 575 -58.06 -23.13 8.00
C ARG A 575 -59.36 -23.73 7.45
N ALA A 576 -59.56 -25.05 7.54
CA ALA A 576 -60.79 -25.71 7.09
C ALA A 576 -62.05 -25.19 7.82
N GLU A 577 -61.93 -24.79 9.08
CA GLU A 577 -63.02 -24.19 9.87
C GLU A 577 -63.08 -22.66 9.70
N ARG A 578 -62.04 -22.05 9.11
CA ARG A 578 -61.98 -20.63 8.80
C ARG A 578 -62.68 -20.29 7.48
N GLU A 579 -62.60 -21.19 6.49
CA GLU A 579 -63.26 -21.02 5.19
C GLU A 579 -64.79 -21.19 5.24
N GLU A 580 -65.33 -21.89 6.26
CA GLU A 580 -66.79 -22.00 6.48
C GLU A 580 -67.40 -20.73 7.12
N GLU A 581 -66.60 -19.87 7.76
CA GLU A 581 -67.07 -18.65 8.44
C GLU A 581 -66.85 -17.36 7.62
N GLU A 582 -66.20 -17.40 6.44
CA GLU A 582 -65.96 -16.22 5.58
C GLU A 582 -67.25 -15.64 4.93
N GLU A 583 -68.42 -16.26 5.12
CA GLU A 583 -69.70 -15.70 4.66
C GLU A 583 -70.33 -14.68 5.64
N GLU A 584 -69.84 -14.56 6.88
CA GLU A 584 -70.40 -13.62 7.87
C GLU A 584 -69.34 -12.66 8.46
N GLU A 585 -69.40 -11.42 7.96
CA GLU A 585 -68.95 -10.15 8.57
C GLU A 585 -67.47 -9.73 8.50
N GLU A 586 -67.31 -8.43 8.24
CA GLU A 586 -66.08 -7.65 8.09
C GLU A 586 -65.34 -7.47 9.42
N GLU A 587 -64.01 -7.54 9.38
CA GLU A 587 -63.06 -7.04 10.38
C GLU A 587 -63.25 -7.49 11.85
N GLU A 588 -62.92 -8.73 12.21
CA GLU A 588 -62.64 -9.08 13.61
C GLU A 588 -61.42 -10.01 13.75
N GLU A 589 -60.70 -9.81 14.86
CA GLU A 589 -59.43 -10.42 15.24
C GLU A 589 -59.35 -11.92 14.92
N ARG A 590 -58.20 -12.38 14.38
CA ARG A 590 -57.93 -13.82 14.14
C ARG A 590 -58.32 -14.62 15.38
N LYS A 591 -59.45 -15.33 15.35
CA LYS A 591 -59.91 -16.18 16.46
C LYS A 591 -58.81 -17.22 16.75
N MET A 592 -58.16 -17.07 17.91
CA MET A 592 -57.11 -17.97 18.38
C MET A 592 -57.74 -19.05 19.26
N VAL A 593 -57.40 -20.31 19.03
CA VAL A 593 -57.71 -21.37 19.98
C VAL A 593 -56.84 -21.14 21.22
N PRO A 594 -57.43 -20.99 22.43
CA PRO A 594 -56.63 -20.84 23.64
C PRO A 594 -55.74 -22.08 23.80
N GLY A 595 -54.46 -21.87 24.09
CA GLY A 595 -53.53 -22.95 24.38
C GLY A 595 -54.00 -23.79 25.58
N ASP A 596 -53.42 -24.97 25.73
CA ASP A 596 -53.73 -25.92 26.80
C ASP A 596 -52.58 -25.99 27.83
N PRO A 597 -52.54 -25.09 28.83
CA PRO A 597 -51.54 -25.12 29.91
C PRO A 597 -51.42 -26.48 30.62
N PRO A 598 -52.50 -27.27 30.84
CA PRO A 598 -52.38 -28.58 31.48
C PRO A 598 -51.59 -29.59 30.64
N LEU A 599 -51.70 -29.54 29.32
CA LEU A 599 -50.96 -30.42 28.41
C LEU A 599 -49.49 -30.01 28.33
N ALA A 600 -49.20 -28.70 28.29
CA ALA A 600 -47.83 -28.18 28.38
C ALA A 600 -47.10 -28.66 29.65
N ARG A 601 -47.79 -28.68 30.80
CA ARG A 601 -47.25 -29.25 32.06
C ARG A 601 -46.92 -30.73 31.95
N GLN A 602 -47.81 -31.52 31.32
CA GLN A 602 -47.54 -32.94 31.09
C GLN A 602 -46.33 -33.16 30.19
N VAL A 603 -46.11 -32.30 29.20
CA VAL A 603 -44.92 -32.33 28.34
C VAL A 603 -43.66 -32.01 29.14
N PHE A 604 -43.67 -30.97 29.97
CA PHE A 604 -42.55 -30.65 30.87
C PHE A 604 -42.22 -31.81 31.82
N GLU A 605 -43.24 -32.45 32.41
CA GLU A 605 -43.05 -33.63 33.27
C GLU A 605 -42.48 -34.84 32.51
N ARG A 606 -42.94 -35.07 31.27
CA ARG A 606 -42.41 -36.13 30.40
C ARG A 606 -40.95 -35.86 30.01
N GLY A 607 -40.63 -34.63 29.61
CA GLY A 607 -39.27 -34.20 29.30
C GLY A 607 -38.34 -34.33 30.51
N TYR A 608 -38.82 -33.97 31.70
CA TYR A 608 -38.07 -34.15 32.95
C TYR A 608 -37.77 -35.63 33.25
N LYS A 609 -38.74 -36.53 33.03
CA LYS A 609 -38.55 -37.98 33.20
C LYS A 609 -37.58 -38.56 32.17
N ASP A 610 -37.68 -38.15 30.90
CA ASP A 610 -36.77 -38.58 29.82
C ASP A 610 -35.32 -38.13 30.11
N LEU A 611 -35.12 -36.86 30.46
CA LEU A 611 -33.80 -36.33 30.84
C LEU A 611 -33.26 -36.96 32.13
N LYS A 612 -34.13 -37.27 33.11
CA LYS A 612 -33.77 -38.03 34.32
C LYS A 612 -33.29 -39.44 33.95
N SER A 613 -33.96 -40.11 33.02
CA SER A 613 -33.56 -41.46 32.57
C SER A 613 -32.22 -41.48 31.81
N LYS A 614 -31.91 -40.39 31.09
CA LYS A 614 -30.64 -40.23 30.35
C LYS A 614 -29.49 -39.71 31.22
N GLY A 615 -29.77 -39.26 32.45
CA GLY A 615 -28.75 -38.76 33.39
C GLY A 615 -28.17 -37.39 33.05
N LEU A 616 -28.79 -36.63 32.13
CA LEU A 616 -28.27 -35.34 31.65
C LEU A 616 -28.66 -34.21 32.63
N LYS A 617 -27.79 -33.99 33.63
CA LYS A 617 -28.05 -33.06 34.75
C LYS A 617 -28.17 -31.60 34.30
N GLN A 618 -27.23 -31.08 33.52
CA GLN A 618 -27.23 -29.65 33.09
C GLN A 618 -28.46 -29.29 32.25
N GLU A 619 -28.79 -30.19 31.34
CA GLU A 619 -29.97 -30.14 30.48
C GLU A 619 -31.29 -30.13 31.26
N ARG A 620 -31.35 -30.91 32.35
CA ARG A 620 -32.47 -30.89 33.31
C ARG A 620 -32.61 -29.56 34.05
N ILE A 621 -31.50 -28.90 34.39
CA ILE A 621 -31.53 -27.55 35.02
C ILE A 621 -32.11 -26.53 34.04
N ALA A 622 -31.68 -26.57 32.77
CA ALA A 622 -32.20 -25.68 31.74
C ALA A 622 -33.71 -25.84 31.54
N LEU A 623 -34.20 -27.09 31.50
CA LEU A 623 -35.63 -27.38 31.41
C LEU A 623 -36.40 -26.82 32.62
N LEU A 624 -35.88 -27.02 33.84
CA LEU A 624 -36.52 -26.55 35.08
C LEU A 624 -36.57 -25.03 35.19
N HIS A 625 -35.52 -24.33 34.76
CA HIS A 625 -35.52 -22.87 34.72
C HIS A 625 -36.62 -22.33 33.80
N ILE A 626 -36.80 -22.95 32.63
CA ILE A 626 -37.82 -22.52 31.67
C ILE A 626 -39.22 -22.93 32.14
N TRP A 627 -39.37 -24.12 32.75
CA TRP A 627 -40.62 -24.53 33.38
C TRP A 627 -41.02 -23.58 34.52
N LYS A 628 -40.07 -23.09 35.30
CA LYS A 628 -40.34 -22.07 36.32
C LYS A 628 -40.88 -20.78 35.69
N THR A 629 -40.22 -20.26 34.65
CA THR A 629 -40.71 -19.06 33.95
C THR A 629 -42.08 -19.27 33.31
N PHE A 630 -42.38 -20.50 32.88
CA PHE A 630 -43.71 -20.85 32.37
C PHE A 630 -44.78 -20.82 33.48
N GLU A 631 -44.53 -21.42 34.64
CA GLU A 631 -45.48 -21.40 35.77
C GLU A 631 -45.62 -20.00 36.40
N GLU A 632 -44.61 -19.14 36.31
CA GLU A 632 -44.73 -17.72 36.71
C GLU A 632 -45.71 -16.96 35.80
N ASN A 633 -45.80 -17.33 34.52
CA ASN A 633 -46.66 -16.67 33.54
C ASN A 633 -48.07 -17.26 33.46
N HIS A 634 -48.21 -18.59 33.56
CA HIS A 634 -49.48 -19.31 33.34
C HIS A 634 -50.00 -20.08 34.56
N GLY A 635 -49.22 -20.15 35.64
CA GLY A 635 -49.46 -21.02 36.80
C GLY A 635 -49.96 -20.33 38.06
N THR A 636 -50.21 -21.15 39.07
CA THR A 636 -50.56 -20.68 40.42
C THR A 636 -49.31 -20.59 41.30
N SER A 637 -49.35 -19.77 42.36
CA SER A 637 -48.25 -19.64 43.33
C SER A 637 -47.84 -20.99 43.97
N GLU A 638 -48.72 -21.99 43.95
CA GLU A 638 -48.41 -23.34 44.43
C GLU A 638 -47.59 -24.15 43.42
N ASP A 639 -47.84 -23.98 42.12
CA ASP A 639 -47.14 -24.70 41.07
C ASP A 639 -45.71 -24.18 40.88
N VAL A 640 -45.50 -22.86 41.00
CA VAL A 640 -44.16 -22.25 41.03
C VAL A 640 -43.33 -22.81 42.20
N LYS A 641 -43.94 -22.98 43.38
CA LYS A 641 -43.26 -23.56 44.56
C LYS A 641 -42.90 -25.03 44.36
N LYS A 642 -43.70 -25.80 43.61
CA LYS A 642 -43.39 -27.19 43.25
C LYS A 642 -42.16 -27.25 42.34
N VAL A 643 -42.11 -26.39 41.30
CA VAL A 643 -40.95 -26.32 40.39
C VAL A 643 -39.70 -25.84 41.11
N ASP A 644 -39.81 -24.83 41.98
CA ASP A 644 -38.71 -24.37 42.84
C ASP A 644 -38.18 -25.46 43.77
N GLY A 645 -39.06 -26.36 44.24
CA GLY A 645 -38.67 -27.52 45.03
C GLY A 645 -37.89 -28.58 44.24
N MET A 646 -38.00 -28.61 42.91
CA MET A 646 -37.30 -29.55 42.03
C MET A 646 -35.92 -29.02 41.56
N MET A 647 -35.61 -27.76 41.82
CA MET A 647 -34.33 -27.15 41.43
C MET A 647 -33.13 -27.79 42.14
N PRO A 648 -32.00 -28.01 41.43
CA PRO A 648 -30.84 -28.62 42.04
C PRO A 648 -30.08 -27.66 42.94
N ILE A 649 -29.44 -28.21 43.96
CA ILE A 649 -28.55 -27.49 44.87
C ILE A 649 -27.12 -27.91 44.55
N GLN A 650 -26.22 -26.94 44.46
CA GLN A 650 -24.78 -27.21 44.37
C GLN A 650 -24.31 -27.75 45.73
N ALA A 651 -23.94 -29.03 45.76
CA ALA A 651 -23.41 -29.68 46.94
C ALA A 651 -22.03 -30.27 46.64
N ARG A 652 -21.16 -30.27 47.65
CA ARG A 652 -19.86 -30.95 47.54
C ARG A 652 -20.08 -32.43 47.70
N VAL A 653 -19.86 -33.18 46.62
CA VAL A 653 -19.98 -34.63 46.64
C VAL A 653 -18.58 -35.22 46.68
N ARG A 654 -18.34 -36.04 47.70
CA ARG A 654 -17.08 -36.78 47.84
C ARG A 654 -17.23 -38.10 47.12
N HIS A 655 -16.49 -38.28 46.05
CA HIS A 655 -16.40 -39.56 45.38
C HIS A 655 -14.95 -40.07 45.43
N VAL A 656 -14.81 -41.39 45.46
CA VAL A 656 -13.49 -42.03 45.45
C VAL A 656 -13.18 -42.32 43.99
N ASP A 657 -12.12 -41.71 43.48
CA ASP A 657 -11.68 -41.95 42.10
C ASP A 657 -11.28 -43.42 41.95
N GLN A 658 -11.85 -44.11 40.95
CA GLN A 658 -11.68 -45.57 40.80
C GLN A 658 -10.25 -45.97 40.43
N GLU A 659 -9.46 -45.06 39.83
CA GLU A 659 -8.09 -45.32 39.40
C GLU A 659 -7.03 -44.93 40.44
N THR A 660 -7.29 -43.94 41.28
CA THR A 660 -6.29 -43.39 42.23
C THR A 660 -6.60 -43.72 43.69
N GLY A 661 -7.82 -44.17 44.00
CA GLY A 661 -8.25 -44.51 45.36
C GLY A 661 -8.26 -43.31 46.34
N GLN A 662 -8.05 -42.09 45.83
CA GLN A 662 -8.11 -40.85 46.60
C GLN A 662 -9.53 -40.28 46.58
N THR A 663 -9.94 -39.67 47.68
CA THR A 663 -11.23 -38.94 47.76
C THR A 663 -11.08 -37.59 47.10
N VAL A 664 -11.72 -37.41 45.95
CA VAL A 664 -11.76 -36.12 45.24
C VAL A 664 -13.07 -35.41 45.61
N GLU A 665 -12.95 -34.13 46.00
CA GLU A 665 -14.10 -33.28 46.35
C GLU A 665 -14.52 -32.45 45.13
N ASP A 666 -15.56 -32.89 44.42
CA ASP A 666 -16.11 -32.18 43.27
C ASP A 666 -17.43 -31.49 43.61
N TRP A 667 -17.68 -30.35 42.94
CA TRP A 667 -18.96 -29.65 42.99
C TRP A 667 -19.93 -30.33 42.02
N ASP A 668 -20.98 -30.97 42.53
CA ASP A 668 -22.01 -31.63 41.73
C ASP A 668 -23.38 -30.99 41.97
N PHE A 669 -24.23 -31.01 40.95
CA PHE A 669 -25.61 -30.55 41.03
C PHE A 669 -26.49 -31.69 41.52
N VAL A 670 -27.04 -31.51 42.72
CA VAL A 670 -27.87 -32.53 43.39
C VAL A 670 -29.33 -32.12 43.32
N PHE A 671 -30.16 -32.96 42.68
CA PHE A 671 -31.61 -32.75 42.60
C PHE A 671 -32.30 -33.30 43.85
N ALA A 672 -33.24 -32.53 44.39
CA ALA A 672 -34.04 -32.89 45.56
C ALA A 672 -34.75 -34.24 45.42
N ASP A 673 -35.22 -34.58 44.21
CA ASP A 673 -35.90 -35.85 43.91
C ASP A 673 -34.96 -37.05 43.91
N ASP A 674 -33.72 -36.88 43.46
CA ASP A 674 -32.73 -37.96 43.35
C ASP A 674 -32.14 -38.28 44.73
N GLU A 675 -32.04 -37.29 45.64
CA GLU A 675 -31.70 -37.51 47.05
C GLU A 675 -32.84 -38.15 47.86
N ARG A 676 -34.10 -37.83 47.54
CA ARG A 676 -35.27 -38.40 48.23
C ARG A 676 -35.41 -39.90 47.99
N GLU A 677 -35.00 -40.38 46.81
CA GLU A 677 -34.97 -41.80 46.45
C GLU A 677 -33.70 -42.51 46.97
N SER A 678 -32.56 -41.81 47.08
CA SER A 678 -31.28 -42.42 47.50
C SER A 678 -31.01 -42.38 49.00
N ASN A 679 -31.41 -41.33 49.75
CA ASN A 679 -31.23 -41.22 51.20
C ASN A 679 -32.26 -40.28 51.89
N PRO A 680 -33.33 -40.81 52.52
CA PRO A 680 -34.38 -39.99 53.14
C PRO A 680 -33.92 -39.11 54.33
N THR A 681 -32.78 -39.44 54.94
CA THR A 681 -32.25 -38.75 56.13
C THR A 681 -31.39 -37.52 55.79
N SER A 682 -30.64 -37.54 54.67
CA SER A 682 -29.87 -36.38 54.20
C SER A 682 -30.80 -35.26 53.73
N PHE A 683 -31.91 -35.63 53.08
CA PHE A 683 -32.92 -34.71 52.57
C PHE A 683 -33.53 -33.80 53.65
N LYS A 684 -33.87 -34.35 54.84
CA LYS A 684 -34.38 -33.54 55.97
C LYS A 684 -33.34 -32.55 56.50
N PHE A 685 -32.07 -32.95 56.51
CA PHE A 685 -30.98 -32.08 56.96
C PHE A 685 -30.75 -30.92 55.98
N MET A 686 -30.87 -31.21 54.69
CA MET A 686 -30.74 -30.22 53.61
C MET A 686 -31.90 -29.21 53.60
N GLN A 687 -33.14 -29.64 53.85
CA GLN A 687 -34.29 -28.74 54.02
C GLN A 687 -34.10 -27.75 55.17
N MET A 688 -33.53 -28.22 56.30
CA MET A 688 -33.21 -27.36 57.43
C MET A 688 -32.08 -26.36 57.10
N ALA A 689 -31.07 -26.77 56.33
CA ALA A 689 -30.01 -25.88 55.85
C ALA A 689 -30.53 -24.79 54.89
N HIS A 690 -31.48 -25.12 54.02
CA HIS A 690 -32.12 -24.17 53.11
C HIS A 690 -32.98 -23.13 53.85
N ALA A 691 -33.79 -23.58 54.83
CA ALA A 691 -34.56 -22.70 55.70
C ALA A 691 -33.66 -21.73 56.48
N TRP A 692 -32.48 -22.20 56.91
CA TRP A 692 -31.48 -21.37 57.59
C TRP A 692 -30.84 -20.33 56.66
N LYS A 693 -30.47 -20.70 55.43
CA LYS A 693 -29.88 -19.78 54.43
C LYS A 693 -30.87 -18.70 53.99
N GLN A 694 -32.15 -19.03 53.81
CA GLN A 694 -33.20 -18.05 53.51
C GLN A 694 -33.44 -17.08 54.68
N ALA A 695 -33.34 -17.56 55.92
CA ALA A 695 -33.39 -16.70 57.11
C ALA A 695 -32.17 -15.75 57.19
N GLN A 696 -30.98 -16.22 56.82
CA GLN A 696 -29.76 -15.40 56.77
C GLN A 696 -29.83 -14.31 55.69
N ALA A 697 -30.32 -14.62 54.49
CA ALA A 697 -30.47 -13.65 53.41
C ALA A 697 -31.49 -12.55 53.73
N LYS A 698 -32.58 -12.90 54.44
CA LYS A 698 -33.53 -11.90 54.98
C LYS A 698 -32.90 -11.00 56.03
N ASN A 699 -32.00 -11.51 56.86
CA ASN A 699 -31.28 -10.71 57.86
C ASN A 699 -30.21 -9.81 57.24
N ALA A 700 -29.55 -10.24 56.16
CA ALA A 700 -28.54 -9.44 55.45
C ALA A 700 -29.16 -8.26 54.67
N ALA A 701 -30.37 -8.42 54.14
CA ALA A 701 -31.09 -7.35 53.46
C ALA A 701 -31.59 -6.22 54.40
N ALA A 702 -31.47 -6.38 55.72
CA ALA A 702 -32.09 -5.52 56.73
C ALA A 702 -31.11 -4.63 57.54
N GLY A 703 -29.81 -4.55 57.22
CA GLY A 703 -28.84 -3.82 58.07
C GLY A 703 -27.78 -2.99 57.36
N GLY A 704 -27.81 -1.66 57.55
CA GLY A 704 -26.74 -0.71 57.23
C GLY A 704 -26.54 0.36 58.31
N SER A 705 -25.28 0.48 58.81
CA SER A 705 -24.64 1.52 59.67
C SER A 705 -25.27 1.85 61.03
N SER A 706 -24.58 1.90 62.18
CA SER A 706 -23.27 2.47 62.56
C SER A 706 -22.61 1.64 63.71
N GLY A 707 -21.31 1.29 63.65
CA GLY A 707 -20.18 1.95 64.38
C GLY A 707 -20.22 1.75 65.90
N VAL A 708 -19.23 1.25 66.66
CA VAL A 708 -17.76 1.40 66.66
C VAL A 708 -17.19 0.40 67.69
N LEU A 709 -16.04 -0.23 67.41
CA LEU A 709 -14.84 -0.25 68.30
C LEU A 709 -13.69 -1.02 67.65
N SER A 710 -12.65 -0.27 67.31
CA SER A 710 -11.36 -0.75 66.82
C SER A 710 -10.40 -1.05 67.96
N GLY A 711 -9.49 -1.99 67.72
CA GLY A 711 -8.07 -1.79 68.05
C GLY A 711 -7.48 -2.64 69.17
N PHE A 712 -6.72 -3.66 68.80
CA PHE A 712 -5.37 -3.85 69.34
C PHE A 712 -4.49 -4.59 68.33
N ALA A 713 -3.24 -4.14 68.24
CA ALA A 713 -2.31 -4.30 67.14
C ALA A 713 -1.18 -5.31 67.42
N ALA A 714 -0.36 -5.54 66.37
CA ALA A 714 1.02 -6.04 66.35
C ALA A 714 1.22 -7.58 66.48
N ALA A 715 2.13 -8.26 65.77
CA ALA A 715 3.21 -7.85 64.86
C ALA A 715 3.56 -8.99 63.89
N LYS A 716 3.88 -8.60 62.65
CA LYS A 716 4.76 -9.29 61.70
C LYS A 716 5.95 -8.34 61.45
N THR A 717 7.16 -8.88 61.40
CA THR A 717 8.38 -8.27 60.82
C THR A 717 9.29 -9.46 60.43
N ALA A 718 10.09 -9.50 59.36
CA ALA A 718 10.33 -8.65 58.18
C ALA A 718 11.33 -9.40 57.25
N GLN A 719 11.60 -8.80 56.07
CA GLN A 719 12.62 -9.07 55.02
C GLN A 719 12.15 -9.96 53.84
N GLU A 720 11.88 -9.39 52.65
CA GLU A 720 12.83 -8.90 51.58
C GLU A 720 13.57 -10.08 50.93
N SER A 721 13.73 -10.27 49.61
CA SER A 721 13.57 -9.54 48.34
C SER A 721 13.62 -10.65 47.23
N ASP A 722 12.99 -10.56 46.06
CA ASP A 722 13.46 -10.00 44.77
C ASP A 722 13.19 -11.04 43.65
N GLU A 723 13.14 -10.57 42.40
CA GLU A 723 13.32 -11.26 41.10
C GLU A 723 12.13 -12.04 40.44
N ASP A 724 11.53 -11.35 39.46
CA ASP A 724 11.49 -11.63 38.01
C ASP A 724 10.83 -12.88 37.36
N GLU A 725 10.39 -12.60 36.13
CA GLU A 725 10.06 -13.45 34.97
C GLU A 725 8.58 -13.85 34.72
N ASP A 726 7.90 -12.95 33.98
CA ASP A 726 7.44 -13.11 32.58
C ASP A 726 6.55 -14.29 32.09
N GLU A 727 5.65 -13.90 31.17
CA GLU A 727 4.90 -14.66 30.14
C GLU A 727 3.81 -15.66 30.62
N ASP A 728 2.57 -15.70 30.12
CA ASP A 728 1.92 -15.04 28.99
C ASP A 728 0.40 -15.02 29.21
N SER A 729 -0.22 -13.92 28.80
CA SER A 729 -1.66 -13.74 28.69
C SER A 729 -2.02 -13.52 27.22
N GLU A 730 -2.98 -14.26 26.69
CA GLU A 730 -3.82 -13.75 25.60
C GLU A 730 -5.29 -14.15 25.84
N GLU A 731 -6.01 -13.25 26.51
CA GLU A 731 -7.41 -12.96 26.20
C GLU A 731 -7.44 -11.54 25.64
N GLU A 732 -7.94 -11.35 24.42
CA GLU A 732 -8.53 -10.07 24.03
C GLU A 732 -9.88 -10.27 23.37
N LYS A 733 -10.87 -9.63 23.98
CA LYS A 733 -12.15 -9.24 23.40
C LYS A 733 -12.18 -7.72 23.26
N SER A 734 -12.31 -7.29 22.02
CA SER A 734 -13.25 -6.28 21.52
C SER A 734 -13.53 -5.02 22.36
N ASP A 735 -13.19 -3.89 21.71
CA ASP A 735 -14.09 -2.79 21.34
C ASP A 735 -14.60 -1.83 22.44
N LEU A 736 -14.24 -0.55 22.35
CA LEU A 736 -15.04 0.48 21.64
C LEU A 736 -14.65 1.92 22.04
N ALA A 737 -14.57 2.75 20.99
CA ALA A 737 -15.11 4.11 20.85
C ALA A 737 -14.35 5.37 21.33
N SER A 738 -14.56 6.38 20.48
CA SER A 738 -14.52 7.85 20.63
C SER A 738 -13.17 8.58 20.60
N SER A 739 -12.88 9.10 19.40
CA SER A 739 -12.64 10.52 19.07
C SER A 739 -12.14 11.46 20.18
N GLN A 740 -10.98 12.08 19.94
CA GLN A 740 -10.80 13.54 19.96
C GLN A 740 -9.35 13.90 19.56
N ASP A 741 -9.24 14.65 18.48
CA ASP A 741 -8.54 15.93 18.31
C ASP A 741 -7.10 16.16 18.82
N GLU A 742 -6.37 16.82 17.90
CA GLU A 742 -5.32 17.82 18.08
C GLU A 742 -3.83 17.39 18.19
N ASP A 743 -3.15 17.62 17.06
CA ASP A 743 -1.96 18.46 16.88
C ASP A 743 -0.70 18.22 17.74
N GLU A 744 0.36 17.74 17.08
CA GLU A 744 1.61 18.49 16.81
C GLU A 744 2.48 17.80 15.74
#